data_AF-Q8YTD7-F1
#
_entry.id   AF-Q8YTD7-F1
#
_cell.length_a   1.000
_cell.length_b   1.000
_cell.length_c   1.000
_cell.angle_alpha   90.00
_cell.angle_beta   90.00
_cell.angle_gamma   90.00
#
_symmetry.space_group_name_H-M   'P 1'
#
loop_
_entity.id
_entity.type
_entity.pdbx_description
1 polymer ?
#
loop_
_entity_poly.entity_id
_entity_poly.type
_entity_poly.pdbx_seq_one_letter_code
_entity_poly.pdbx_strand_id
1 'polypeptide(L)'
;MSLLSNLPESTNISHISRRTLLKVFGVGAVAGVTGYSRFTKPKPTVFQKDTLSLPRLLNQAKSVIVIGGGLAGLACAYELSQRGFTVTLIEKSPQLGGKIASWQIEAVGETFMMEHGFHGFFPQYYNLKSIVAELGINENFQSLNFYSVVYRGDQYKPEVFRPSHSAFPWNIVDLAIASPNRFQWGINLTKIKHLQVFQAITGFQREKNYQRFDNISVADWVKTEFPQGLYDLYFLPFAKSSLNAPDTMSVGELMQFFHFYFFGNPEGLAFNGTKDDMGTSLVQPIAKSVKNKSGTIITDATVSEIIAKDGKIQGLKYYVGNNQNNAPFWVKRNSVITEEKTEYFGAADEVFAVESGSETAISLTCTHQGCTVKKSTDGKYRCPCHGAEFAADGKVLKGPAKRDLQKLQVVQKQNDELQLLATTNDAPLPETITADYYVFATDVPGVQQLFKHISGDVDQTVRSQVENLSIADPFAVCRFWFDQDFEWEQSNFTSLSGYQLTDSITLYHRIQQQFIDWSKKTGGSVVELHAYCYKEKEFPTQEALLTTFENELYEIVPQLKQAKLLHRELVNQHNFSGYPPNSYGERPETSTNISNLLFAGDWVKMPFPCGLMERAVSSGLIAANEILHREGLQRRSLLSVNPEGLLQI
;
A
#
# COMPACT_ATOMS: atom_id res chain seq x y z
N MET A 1 52.21 79.27 16.41
CA MET A 1 52.75 79.04 15.04
C MET A 1 51.84 78.02 14.38
N SER A 2 50.88 78.48 13.57
CA SER A 2 50.87 78.34 12.09
C SER A 2 50.79 76.87 11.67
N LEU A 3 49.73 76.36 11.04
CA LEU A 3 49.19 76.83 9.76
C LEU A 3 47.73 76.34 9.53
N LEU A 4 47.03 77.18 8.76
CA LEU A 4 45.72 76.99 8.15
C LEU A 4 45.77 76.09 6.89
N SER A 5 44.56 75.74 6.44
CA SER A 5 44.10 75.37 5.08
C SER A 5 44.45 73.97 4.53
N ASN A 6 43.44 73.07 4.51
CA ASN A 6 42.76 72.62 3.28
C ASN A 6 41.70 71.56 3.60
N LEU A 7 40.42 71.93 3.50
CA LEU A 7 39.28 71.00 3.41
C LEU A 7 38.96 70.79 1.93
N PRO A 8 38.81 69.54 1.43
CA PRO A 8 38.12 69.29 0.17
C PRO A 8 36.62 69.13 0.42
N GLU A 9 35.86 69.91 -0.33
CA GLU A 9 34.41 69.85 -0.48
C GLU A 9 33.92 68.50 -1.04
N SER A 10 32.75 68.08 -0.55
CA SER A 10 31.71 67.29 -1.21
C SER A 10 32.14 66.16 -2.18
N THR A 11 32.10 64.92 -1.71
CA THR A 11 31.94 63.76 -2.60
C THR A 11 30.47 63.55 -2.95
N ASN A 12 30.17 63.84 -4.22
CA ASN A 12 28.96 63.52 -4.96
C ASN A 12 28.32 62.17 -4.58
N ILE A 13 27.17 62.20 -3.91
CA ILE A 13 26.20 61.10 -4.01
C ILE A 13 25.64 61.18 -5.42
N SER A 14 26.03 60.22 -6.26
CA SER A 14 25.54 60.10 -7.63
C SER A 14 24.01 60.12 -7.64
N HIS A 15 23.43 61.05 -8.42
CA HIS A 15 22.00 61.09 -8.69
C HIS A 15 21.56 59.76 -9.33
N ILE A 16 21.00 58.85 -8.53
CA ILE A 16 20.37 57.63 -9.04
C ILE A 16 19.16 58.07 -9.86
N SER A 17 19.24 57.91 -11.19
CA SER A 17 18.13 58.28 -12.07
C SER A 17 16.86 57.50 -11.70
N ARG A 18 15.67 58.10 -11.85
CA ARG A 18 14.38 57.41 -11.62
C ARG A 18 14.29 56.08 -12.40
N ARG A 19 14.93 55.99 -13.58
CA ARG A 19 15.00 54.78 -14.40
C ARG A 19 15.90 53.70 -13.77
N THR A 20 17.01 54.08 -13.14
CA THR A 20 17.87 53.17 -12.39
C THR A 20 17.18 52.70 -11.13
N LEU A 21 16.48 53.59 -10.42
CA LEU A 21 15.67 53.26 -9.26
C LEU A 21 14.55 52.27 -9.63
N LEU A 22 13.81 52.51 -10.72
CA LEU A 22 12.79 51.59 -11.25
C LEU A 22 13.34 50.24 -11.69
N LYS A 23 14.56 50.18 -12.25
CA LYS A 23 15.24 48.91 -12.56
C LYS A 23 15.64 48.16 -11.30
N VAL A 24 16.16 48.84 -10.28
CA VAL A 24 16.54 48.24 -8.99
C VAL A 24 15.30 47.78 -8.22
N PHE A 25 14.22 48.57 -8.20
CA PHE A 25 12.93 48.15 -7.63
C PHE A 25 12.27 47.05 -8.45
N GLY A 26 12.37 47.06 -9.77
CA GLY A 26 11.87 45.99 -10.64
C GLY A 26 12.62 44.68 -10.43
N VAL A 27 13.95 44.71 -10.36
CA VAL A 27 14.79 43.53 -10.05
C VAL A 27 14.57 43.07 -8.61
N GLY A 28 14.46 43.99 -7.64
CA GLY A 28 14.17 43.68 -6.24
C GLY A 28 12.77 43.11 -6.02
N ALA A 29 11.77 43.60 -6.74
CA ALA A 29 10.40 43.06 -6.72
C ALA A 29 10.33 41.69 -7.39
N VAL A 30 10.99 41.51 -8.55
CA VAL A 30 11.09 40.20 -9.21
C VAL A 30 11.83 39.22 -8.31
N ALA A 31 12.98 39.58 -7.73
CA ALA A 31 13.73 38.75 -6.79
C ALA A 31 12.95 38.46 -5.50
N GLY A 32 12.18 39.42 -5.00
CA GLY A 32 11.30 39.25 -3.85
C GLY A 32 10.14 38.29 -4.14
N VAL A 33 9.50 38.41 -5.31
CA VAL A 33 8.41 37.52 -5.74
C VAL A 33 8.92 36.12 -6.08
N THR A 34 10.07 35.99 -6.77
CA THR A 34 10.68 34.69 -7.05
C THR A 34 11.19 34.03 -5.77
N GLY A 35 11.81 34.79 -4.86
CA GLY A 35 12.20 34.31 -3.54
C GLY A 35 10.99 33.84 -2.71
N TYR A 36 9.94 34.67 -2.62
CA TYR A 36 8.72 34.32 -1.89
C TYR A 36 8.01 33.10 -2.48
N SER A 37 7.85 33.04 -3.80
CA SER A 37 7.23 31.88 -4.48
C SER A 37 8.08 30.60 -4.38
N ARG A 38 9.39 30.72 -4.22
CA ARG A 38 10.29 29.57 -4.04
C ARG A 38 10.19 28.96 -2.65
N PHE A 39 10.07 29.76 -1.59
CA PHE A 39 10.12 29.23 -0.21
C PHE A 39 8.76 29.11 0.50
N THR A 40 7.71 29.72 -0.05
CA THR A 40 6.37 29.62 0.55
C THR A 40 5.66 28.36 0.06
N LYS A 41 5.69 27.29 0.86
CA LYS A 41 5.00 26.03 0.53
C LYS A 41 3.47 26.21 0.55
N PRO A 42 2.74 25.72 -0.46
CA PRO A 42 1.29 25.68 -0.42
C PRO A 42 0.85 24.83 0.78
N LYS A 43 -0.18 25.29 1.48
CA LYS A 43 -0.80 24.51 2.55
C LYS A 43 -1.55 23.31 1.94
N PRO A 44 -1.62 22.17 2.64
CA PRO A 44 -2.46 21.06 2.22
C PRO A 44 -3.91 21.53 1.98
N THR A 45 -4.54 21.00 0.94
CA THR A 45 -5.93 21.30 0.62
C THR A 45 -6.85 20.57 1.58
N VAL A 46 -7.83 21.27 2.14
CA VAL A 46 -8.88 20.67 2.96
C VAL A 46 -9.95 20.13 2.01
N PHE A 47 -10.14 18.81 1.99
CA PHE A 47 -11.09 18.17 1.09
C PHE A 47 -12.56 18.42 1.50
N GLN A 48 -12.84 18.48 2.81
CA GLN A 48 -14.19 18.70 3.31
C GLN A 48 -14.14 19.41 4.66
N LYS A 49 -14.86 20.53 4.77
CA LYS A 49 -15.00 21.30 6.00
C LYS A 49 -16.47 21.50 6.30
N ASP A 50 -16.88 21.23 7.54
CA ASP A 50 -18.20 21.63 7.99
C ASP A 50 -18.27 23.15 8.13
N THR A 51 -19.33 23.73 7.56
CA THR A 51 -19.62 25.16 7.63
C THR A 51 -20.35 25.52 8.93
N LEU A 52 -20.99 24.54 9.57
CA LEU A 52 -21.72 24.68 10.82
C LEU A 52 -20.93 24.09 11.99
N SER A 53 -21.11 24.65 13.19
CA SER A 53 -20.59 24.06 14.41
C SER A 53 -21.51 22.92 14.86
N LEU A 54 -21.11 21.69 14.55
CA LEU A 54 -21.83 20.47 14.93
C LEU A 54 -21.23 19.86 16.21
N PRO A 55 -22.02 19.11 17.00
CA PRO A 55 -21.49 18.37 18.14
C PRO A 55 -20.42 17.35 17.68
N ARG A 56 -19.38 17.18 18.50
CA ARG A 56 -18.28 16.27 18.18
C ARG A 56 -18.52 14.84 18.65
N LEU A 57 -19.24 14.69 19.76
CA LEU A 57 -19.56 13.41 20.39
C LEU A 57 -21.02 13.04 20.15
N LEU A 58 -21.24 11.74 20.02
CA LEU A 58 -22.55 11.14 19.87
C LEU A 58 -23.38 11.31 21.15
N ASN A 59 -24.66 11.66 21.00
CA ASN A 59 -25.60 11.86 22.10
C ASN A 59 -26.57 10.68 22.32
N GLN A 60 -26.73 9.82 21.31
CA GLN A 60 -27.57 8.61 21.34
C GLN A 60 -26.70 7.41 21.00
N ALA A 61 -26.72 6.36 21.81
CA ALA A 61 -25.87 5.19 21.57
C ALA A 61 -26.09 4.60 20.17
N LYS A 62 -25.01 4.52 19.38
CA LYS A 62 -24.96 3.89 18.06
C LYS A 62 -23.82 2.91 18.00
N SER A 63 -24.07 1.80 17.33
CA SER A 63 -23.13 0.70 17.16
C SER A 63 -22.63 0.62 15.72
N VAL A 64 -21.36 0.26 15.55
CA VAL A 64 -20.75 0.09 14.22
C VAL A 64 -19.94 -1.19 14.20
N ILE A 65 -20.16 -2.04 13.20
CA ILE A 65 -19.29 -3.18 12.92
C ILE A 65 -18.36 -2.84 11.76
N VAL A 66 -17.05 -2.96 11.99
CA VAL A 66 -16.01 -2.78 10.97
C VAL A 66 -15.43 -4.15 10.65
N ILE A 67 -15.50 -4.58 9.39
CA ILE A 67 -15.00 -5.88 8.94
C ILE A 67 -13.68 -5.66 8.21
N GLY A 68 -12.58 -6.15 8.76
CA GLY A 68 -11.21 -5.93 8.29
C GLY A 68 -10.39 -5.04 9.24
N GLY A 69 -9.30 -5.59 9.74
CA GLY A 69 -8.33 -5.00 10.66
C GLY A 69 -7.08 -4.45 9.99
N GLY A 70 -7.15 -4.13 8.69
CA GLY A 70 -6.13 -3.35 7.98
C GLY A 70 -6.17 -1.84 8.31
N LEU A 71 -5.29 -1.05 7.70
CA LEU A 71 -5.21 0.41 7.94
C LEU A 71 -6.55 1.13 7.77
N ALA A 72 -7.35 0.77 6.76
CA ALA A 72 -8.64 1.40 6.50
C ALA A 72 -9.65 1.14 7.64
N GLY A 73 -9.78 -0.12 8.07
CA GLY A 73 -10.66 -0.49 9.15
C GLY A 73 -10.21 0.05 10.50
N LEU A 74 -8.90 0.02 10.77
CA LEU A 74 -8.31 0.59 11.98
C LEU A 74 -8.52 2.12 12.06
N ALA A 75 -8.35 2.85 10.96
CA ALA A 75 -8.59 4.29 10.92
C ALA A 75 -10.07 4.64 11.14
N CYS A 76 -10.98 3.88 10.53
CA CYS A 76 -12.42 4.03 10.72
C CYS A 76 -12.84 3.75 12.19
N ALA A 77 -12.40 2.61 12.73
CA ALA A 77 -12.68 2.21 14.11
C ALA A 77 -12.09 3.19 15.12
N TYR A 78 -10.87 3.68 14.86
CA TYR A 78 -10.23 4.73 15.66
C TYR A 78 -11.11 5.98 15.71
N GLU A 79 -11.46 6.58 14.57
CA GLU A 79 -12.24 7.82 14.54
C GLU A 79 -13.59 7.64 15.24
N LEU A 80 -14.35 6.59 14.90
CA LEU A 80 -15.69 6.36 15.47
C LEU A 80 -15.65 6.10 16.98
N SER A 81 -14.66 5.35 17.48
CA SER A 81 -14.48 5.13 18.92
C SER A 81 -14.17 6.44 19.65
N GLN A 82 -13.38 7.35 19.06
CA GLN A 82 -13.15 8.69 19.63
C GLN A 82 -14.42 9.55 19.67
N ARG A 83 -15.41 9.27 18.81
CA ARG A 83 -16.69 9.99 18.75
C ARG A 83 -17.80 9.41 19.63
N GLY A 84 -17.53 8.31 20.35
CA GLY A 84 -18.47 7.71 21.30
C GLY A 84 -19.39 6.63 20.70
N PHE A 85 -19.06 6.09 19.52
CA PHE A 85 -19.76 4.92 18.97
C PHE A 85 -19.28 3.64 19.65
N THR A 86 -20.17 2.66 19.80
CA THR A 86 -19.82 1.30 20.19
C THR A 86 -19.28 0.56 18.98
N VAL A 87 -17.95 0.46 18.86
CA VAL A 87 -17.30 -0.14 17.70
C VAL A 87 -16.93 -1.60 17.97
N THR A 88 -17.29 -2.50 17.07
CA THR A 88 -16.78 -3.88 17.01
C THR A 88 -16.00 -4.07 15.70
N LEU A 89 -14.70 -4.29 15.78
CA LEU A 89 -13.86 -4.65 14.65
C LEU A 89 -13.69 -6.16 14.58
N ILE A 90 -13.96 -6.75 13.42
CA ILE A 90 -13.81 -8.18 13.14
C ILE A 90 -12.69 -8.37 12.12
N GLU A 91 -11.66 -9.14 12.46
CA GLU A 91 -10.52 -9.48 11.61
C GLU A 91 -10.38 -10.99 11.45
N LYS A 92 -10.27 -11.45 10.21
CA LYS A 92 -10.15 -12.88 9.85
C LYS A 92 -8.82 -13.48 10.31
N SER A 93 -7.75 -12.71 10.25
CA SER A 93 -6.40 -13.10 10.65
C SER A 93 -6.22 -13.04 12.16
N PRO A 94 -5.30 -13.84 12.74
CA PRO A 94 -4.87 -13.67 14.13
C PRO A 94 -4.07 -12.36 14.36
N GLN A 95 -3.59 -11.70 13.30
CA GLN A 95 -2.90 -10.41 13.40
C GLN A 95 -3.72 -9.27 12.78
N LEU A 96 -3.58 -8.08 13.37
CA LEU A 96 -4.06 -6.84 12.78
C LEU A 96 -3.01 -6.25 11.84
N GLY A 97 -3.43 -5.31 10.98
CA GLY A 97 -2.57 -4.57 10.06
C GLY A 97 -2.79 -4.93 8.60
N GLY A 98 -3.35 -6.10 8.29
CA GLY A 98 -3.53 -6.56 6.90
C GLY A 98 -2.20 -6.55 6.15
N LYS A 99 -2.11 -5.77 5.06
CA LYS A 99 -0.89 -5.62 4.23
C LYS A 99 0.31 -4.97 4.95
N ILE A 100 0.13 -4.48 6.18
CA ILE A 100 1.21 -3.99 7.05
C ILE A 100 1.34 -4.80 8.35
N ALA A 101 0.78 -6.01 8.39
CA ALA A 101 0.89 -6.87 9.55
C ALA A 101 2.34 -7.33 9.77
N SER A 102 2.64 -7.63 11.03
CA SER A 102 3.94 -8.13 11.45
C SER A 102 3.76 -9.43 12.26
N TRP A 103 4.71 -10.35 12.13
CA TRP A 103 4.68 -11.67 12.80
C TRP A 103 6.09 -12.11 13.19
N GLN A 104 6.19 -13.06 14.11
CA GLN A 104 7.47 -13.59 14.56
C GLN A 104 7.99 -14.67 13.61
N ILE A 105 9.31 -14.65 13.36
CA ILE A 105 10.07 -15.70 12.67
C ILE A 105 11.29 -16.09 13.51
N GLU A 106 11.79 -17.31 13.28
CA GLU A 106 13.08 -17.76 13.80
C GLU A 106 14.11 -17.71 12.66
N ALA A 107 15.16 -16.91 12.83
CA ALA A 107 16.25 -16.78 11.87
C ALA A 107 17.58 -16.71 12.62
N VAL A 108 18.64 -17.33 12.10
CA VAL A 108 20.01 -17.24 12.64
C VAL A 108 20.11 -17.51 14.17
N GLY A 109 19.23 -18.35 14.71
CA GLY A 109 19.20 -18.72 16.12
C GLY A 109 18.53 -17.69 17.05
N GLU A 110 17.85 -16.69 16.51
CA GLU A 110 17.12 -15.65 17.25
C GLU A 110 15.71 -15.43 16.67
N THR A 111 14.82 -14.88 17.50
CA THR A 111 13.47 -14.50 17.08
C THR A 111 13.45 -13.07 16.56
N PHE A 112 12.89 -12.85 15.36
CA PHE A 112 12.71 -11.52 14.76
C PHE A 112 11.24 -11.24 14.45
N MET A 113 10.87 -9.96 14.43
CA MET A 113 9.63 -9.51 13.82
C MET A 113 9.84 -9.32 12.30
N MET A 114 9.06 -10.05 11.52
CA MET A 114 8.96 -9.97 10.06
C MET A 114 7.71 -9.19 9.68
N GLU A 115 7.73 -8.64 8.47
CA GLU A 115 6.66 -7.83 7.89
C GLU A 115 6.49 -8.20 6.43
N HIS A 116 5.40 -7.76 5.79
CA HIS A 116 5.22 -8.00 4.36
C HIS A 116 6.29 -7.33 3.49
N GLY A 117 6.93 -6.28 3.99
CA GLY A 117 8.02 -5.59 3.33
C GLY A 117 8.22 -4.23 3.96
N PHE A 118 9.21 -3.49 3.48
CA PHE A 118 9.44 -2.12 3.90
C PHE A 118 8.30 -1.17 3.49
N HIS A 119 7.85 -0.31 4.41
CA HIS A 119 6.84 0.74 4.14
C HIS A 119 7.41 2.15 4.38
N GLY A 120 7.35 3.00 3.35
CA GLY A 120 7.76 4.40 3.43
C GLY A 120 6.65 5.34 3.89
N PHE A 121 6.96 6.26 4.81
CA PHE A 121 6.04 7.26 5.35
C PHE A 121 6.33 8.64 4.78
N PHE A 122 5.64 8.95 3.68
CA PHE A 122 5.87 10.19 2.95
C PHE A 122 5.32 11.43 3.69
N PRO A 123 5.88 12.63 3.45
CA PRO A 123 5.39 13.85 4.07
C PRO A 123 3.90 14.14 3.85
N GLN A 124 3.35 13.73 2.71
CA GLN A 124 1.99 14.02 2.24
C GLN A 124 0.96 13.02 2.78
N TYR A 125 1.37 12.07 3.62
CA TYR A 125 0.48 11.16 4.33
C TYR A 125 -0.23 11.89 5.47
N TYR A 126 -0.90 13.00 5.15
CA TYR A 126 -1.41 13.97 6.11
C TYR A 126 -2.41 13.34 7.07
N ASN A 127 -3.31 12.50 6.54
CA ASN A 127 -4.36 11.88 7.33
C ASN A 127 -3.78 10.76 8.21
N LEU A 128 -2.89 9.92 7.70
CA LEU A 128 -2.18 8.94 8.52
C LEU A 128 -1.31 9.61 9.61
N LYS A 129 -0.56 10.65 9.26
CA LYS A 129 0.27 11.41 10.21
C LYS A 129 -0.56 12.11 11.28
N SER A 130 -1.79 12.53 10.96
CA SER A 130 -2.67 13.11 11.96
C SER A 130 -3.06 12.10 13.05
N ILE A 131 -3.31 10.84 12.69
CA ILE A 131 -3.54 9.76 13.68
C ILE A 131 -2.27 9.50 14.49
N VAL A 132 -1.10 9.42 13.84
CA VAL A 132 0.20 9.26 14.51
C VAL A 132 0.44 10.37 15.53
N ALA A 133 0.14 11.63 15.18
CA ALA A 133 0.28 12.77 16.06
C ALA A 133 -0.70 12.74 17.24
N GLU A 134 -1.96 12.38 16.99
CA GLU A 134 -2.99 12.26 18.03
C GLU A 134 -2.69 11.15 19.04
N LEU A 135 -2.11 10.04 18.58
CA LEU A 135 -1.65 8.94 19.43
C LEU A 135 -0.35 9.25 20.16
N GLY A 136 0.38 10.29 19.76
CA GLY A 136 1.66 10.68 20.35
C GLY A 136 2.77 9.65 20.10
N ILE A 137 2.81 9.05 18.91
CA ILE A 137 3.76 7.98 18.53
C ILE A 137 4.75 8.42 17.42
N ASN A 138 5.03 9.71 17.32
CA ASN A 138 5.90 10.26 16.27
C ASN A 138 7.33 9.72 16.36
N GLU A 139 7.78 9.40 17.57
CA GLU A 139 9.10 8.89 17.90
C GLU A 139 9.35 7.47 17.38
N ASN A 140 8.30 6.73 16.99
CA ASN A 140 8.42 5.42 16.34
C ASN A 140 8.92 5.53 14.90
N PHE A 141 8.94 6.74 14.35
CA PHE A 141 9.36 7.01 12.97
C PHE A 141 10.69 7.77 12.96
N GLN A 142 11.48 7.53 11.92
CA GLN A 142 12.76 8.20 11.70
C GLN A 142 12.91 8.60 10.23
N SER A 143 13.60 9.71 9.98
CA SER A 143 13.93 10.11 8.62
C SER A 143 14.97 9.17 8.02
N LEU A 144 14.79 8.79 6.75
CA LEU A 144 15.82 8.09 5.99
C LEU A 144 16.75 9.06 5.23
N ASN A 145 16.66 10.37 5.52
CA ASN A 145 17.46 11.47 4.99
C ASN A 145 17.29 11.76 3.49
N PHE A 146 17.32 10.74 2.64
CA PHE A 146 17.16 10.85 1.19
C PHE A 146 16.67 9.52 0.60
N TYR A 147 16.24 9.56 -0.66
CA TYR A 147 15.76 8.41 -1.41
C TYR A 147 16.49 8.33 -2.75
N SER A 148 17.04 7.17 -3.09
CA SER A 148 17.77 6.91 -4.33
C SER A 148 17.01 5.99 -5.28
N VAL A 149 17.22 6.20 -6.58
CA VAL A 149 16.86 5.24 -7.64
C VAL A 149 18.15 4.86 -8.37
N VAL A 150 18.45 3.56 -8.43
CA VAL A 150 19.62 3.01 -9.11
C VAL A 150 19.16 2.20 -10.32
N TYR A 151 19.90 2.31 -11.42
CA TYR A 151 19.61 1.66 -12.68
C TYR A 151 20.63 0.57 -12.94
N ARG A 152 20.17 -0.57 -13.46
CA ARG A 152 21.04 -1.67 -13.88
C ARG A 152 21.92 -1.23 -15.05
N GLY A 153 23.21 -1.51 -14.95
CA GLY A 153 24.21 -1.11 -15.95
C GLY A 153 24.57 0.38 -15.92
N ASP A 154 25.32 0.84 -16.92
CA ASP A 154 25.97 2.16 -16.89
C ASP A 154 25.23 3.25 -17.70
N GLN A 155 24.02 2.96 -18.21
CA GLN A 155 23.27 3.90 -19.05
C GLN A 155 22.85 5.16 -18.28
N TYR A 156 22.40 4.99 -17.04
CA TYR A 156 21.90 6.07 -16.19
C TYR A 156 22.66 6.10 -14.87
N LYS A 157 22.97 7.31 -14.40
CA LYS A 157 23.53 7.51 -13.06
C LYS A 157 22.41 7.41 -12.01
N PRO A 158 22.70 7.05 -10.75
CA PRO A 158 21.70 7.07 -9.70
C PRO A 158 21.03 8.44 -9.55
N GLU A 159 19.70 8.47 -9.41
CA GLU A 159 18.93 9.65 -9.05
C GLU A 159 18.82 9.74 -7.53
N VAL A 160 18.95 10.94 -6.97
CA VAL A 160 18.90 11.15 -5.51
C VAL A 160 17.92 12.26 -5.16
N PHE A 161 16.84 11.88 -4.47
CA PHE A 161 15.78 12.76 -4.00
C PHE A 161 16.03 13.12 -2.53
N ARG A 162 16.28 14.41 -2.29
CA ARG A 162 16.43 14.96 -0.94
C ARG A 162 15.17 15.72 -0.52
N PRO A 163 14.95 15.94 0.79
CA PRO A 163 13.90 16.82 1.26
C PRO A 163 13.96 18.16 0.52
N SER A 164 12.86 18.56 -0.10
CA SER A 164 12.80 19.83 -0.81
C SER A 164 12.28 20.91 0.13
N HIS A 165 12.92 22.08 0.10
CA HIS A 165 12.40 23.29 0.74
C HIS A 165 11.73 24.23 -0.26
N SER A 166 11.81 23.91 -1.56
CA SER A 166 11.23 24.70 -2.63
C SER A 166 9.78 24.32 -2.86
N ALA A 167 8.90 25.31 -3.01
CA ALA A 167 7.53 25.12 -3.44
C ALA A 167 7.46 24.84 -4.95
N PHE A 168 6.38 24.25 -5.42
CA PHE A 168 6.13 24.08 -6.85
C PHE A 168 6.01 25.45 -7.56
N PRO A 169 6.53 25.62 -8.81
CA PRO A 169 7.23 24.63 -9.66
C PRO A 169 8.74 24.51 -9.39
N TRP A 170 9.27 25.26 -8.43
CA TRP A 170 10.70 25.32 -8.16
C TRP A 170 11.28 23.99 -7.67
N ASN A 171 10.50 23.15 -7.00
CA ASN A 171 10.89 21.77 -6.66
C ASN A 171 11.23 20.93 -7.92
N ILE A 172 10.48 21.06 -9.01
CA ILE A 172 10.74 20.35 -10.27
C ILE A 172 11.96 20.94 -10.98
N VAL A 173 12.12 22.27 -10.96
CA VAL A 173 13.31 22.93 -11.50
C VAL A 173 14.56 22.49 -10.74
N ASP A 174 14.49 22.40 -9.42
CA ASP A 174 15.59 21.95 -8.57
C ASP A 174 15.93 20.49 -8.83
N LEU A 175 14.92 19.64 -9.01
CA LEU A 175 15.11 18.26 -9.45
C LEU A 175 15.81 18.18 -10.81
N ALA A 176 15.40 19.01 -11.78
CA ALA A 176 16.00 19.07 -13.10
C ALA A 176 17.48 19.50 -13.07
N ILE A 177 17.81 20.46 -12.21
CA ILE A 177 19.20 20.94 -12.05
C ILE A 177 20.05 19.90 -11.31
N ALA A 178 19.50 19.30 -10.26
CA ALA A 178 20.19 18.32 -9.41
C ALA A 178 20.38 16.96 -10.10
N SER A 179 19.50 16.59 -11.03
CA SER A 179 19.57 15.32 -11.74
C SER A 179 20.88 15.20 -12.54
N PRO A 180 21.67 14.13 -12.32
CA PRO A 180 22.83 13.83 -13.15
C PRO A 180 22.44 13.38 -14.56
N ASN A 181 21.17 13.00 -14.78
CA ASN A 181 20.64 12.50 -16.04
C ASN A 181 19.77 13.51 -16.79
N ARG A 182 19.76 14.80 -16.42
CA ARG A 182 18.90 15.85 -17.02
C ARG A 182 18.95 15.96 -18.55
N PHE A 183 20.08 15.60 -19.17
CA PHE A 183 20.23 15.59 -20.64
C PHE A 183 19.83 14.27 -21.29
N GLN A 184 19.54 13.24 -20.51
CA GLN A 184 19.13 11.91 -20.96
C GLN A 184 17.61 11.71 -20.94
N TRP A 185 16.81 12.71 -20.55
CA TRP A 185 15.34 12.59 -20.47
C TRP A 185 14.64 12.34 -21.81
N GLY A 186 15.34 12.55 -22.93
CA GLY A 186 14.79 12.30 -24.28
C GLY A 186 13.65 13.26 -24.66
N ILE A 187 13.55 14.42 -24.00
CA ILE A 187 12.51 15.42 -24.30
C ILE A 187 12.84 16.11 -25.63
N ASN A 188 11.94 15.99 -26.60
CA ASN A 188 12.01 16.72 -27.86
C ASN A 188 10.81 17.67 -27.98
N LEU A 189 11.06 18.97 -27.76
CA LEU A 189 10.03 20.01 -27.77
C LEU A 189 9.44 20.30 -29.15
N THR A 190 10.03 19.79 -30.24
CA THR A 190 9.43 19.91 -31.59
C THR A 190 8.36 18.86 -31.84
N LYS A 191 8.30 17.80 -31.02
CA LYS A 191 7.28 16.76 -31.11
C LYS A 191 6.05 17.13 -30.29
N ILE A 192 4.91 17.30 -30.97
CA ILE A 192 3.62 17.61 -30.34
C ILE A 192 3.25 16.58 -29.27
N LYS A 193 3.53 15.29 -29.49
CA LYS A 193 3.25 14.24 -28.51
C LYS A 193 4.02 14.41 -27.19
N HIS A 194 5.28 14.86 -27.23
CA HIS A 194 6.04 15.14 -26.02
C HIS A 194 5.44 16.34 -25.25
N LEU A 195 4.96 17.35 -25.96
CA LEU A 195 4.24 18.47 -25.35
C LEU A 195 2.92 18.00 -24.69
N GLN A 196 2.18 17.10 -25.35
CA GLN A 196 0.96 16.50 -24.79
C GLN A 196 1.21 15.69 -23.52
N VAL A 197 2.33 14.95 -23.46
CA VAL A 197 2.77 14.24 -22.25
C VAL A 197 3.02 15.25 -21.12
N PHE A 198 3.77 16.32 -21.39
CA PHE A 198 4.05 17.34 -20.39
C PHE A 198 2.77 18.03 -19.89
N GLN A 199 1.84 18.37 -20.80
CA GLN A 199 0.53 18.92 -20.45
C GLN A 199 -0.27 17.95 -19.57
N ALA A 200 -0.31 16.66 -19.90
CA ALA A 200 -1.05 15.66 -19.13
C ALA A 200 -0.54 15.52 -17.68
N ILE A 201 0.79 15.60 -17.51
CA ILE A 201 1.46 15.47 -16.22
C ILE A 201 1.30 16.74 -15.37
N THR A 202 1.53 17.92 -15.97
CA THR A 202 1.58 19.19 -15.24
C THR A 202 0.22 19.85 -15.05
N GLY A 203 -0.75 19.51 -15.91
CA GLY A 203 -2.13 19.99 -15.88
C GLY A 203 -3.12 18.96 -15.31
N PHE A 204 -2.66 18.11 -14.38
CA PHE A 204 -3.49 17.05 -13.80
C PHE A 204 -4.84 17.58 -13.29
N GLN A 205 -5.94 17.05 -13.79
CA GLN A 205 -7.28 17.27 -13.27
C GLN A 205 -7.97 15.91 -13.21
N ARG A 206 -8.20 15.40 -12.00
CA ARG A 206 -8.64 14.01 -11.74
C ARG A 206 -9.67 13.51 -12.75
N GLU A 207 -10.86 14.12 -12.81
CA GLU A 207 -11.93 13.65 -13.71
C GLU A 207 -11.56 13.73 -15.19
N LYS A 208 -10.91 14.82 -15.64
CA LYS A 208 -10.53 14.96 -17.06
C LYS A 208 -9.43 13.98 -17.45
N ASN A 209 -8.47 13.74 -16.57
CA ASN A 209 -7.38 12.79 -16.81
C ASN A 209 -7.93 11.36 -16.92
N TYR A 210 -8.83 10.94 -16.02
CA TYR A 210 -9.48 9.63 -16.14
C TYR A 210 -10.35 9.54 -17.41
N GLN A 211 -11.17 10.54 -17.71
CA GLN A 211 -11.96 10.54 -18.97
C GLN A 211 -11.10 10.39 -20.22
N ARG A 212 -9.89 10.97 -20.22
CA ARG A 212 -8.99 10.96 -21.38
C ARG A 212 -8.12 9.71 -21.47
N PHE A 213 -7.71 9.14 -20.35
CA PHE A 213 -6.62 8.18 -20.29
C PHE A 213 -6.96 6.88 -19.58
N ASP A 214 -8.14 6.75 -18.95
CA ASP A 214 -8.45 5.56 -18.18
C ASP A 214 -8.58 4.30 -19.05
N ASN A 215 -8.86 4.44 -20.34
CA ASN A 215 -8.98 3.31 -21.27
C ASN A 215 -7.63 2.83 -21.85
N ILE A 216 -6.49 3.38 -21.42
CA ILE A 216 -5.16 3.07 -21.96
C ILE A 216 -4.25 2.53 -20.84
N SER A 217 -3.53 1.45 -21.12
CA SER A 217 -2.48 0.97 -20.21
C SER A 217 -1.24 1.86 -20.25
N VAL A 218 -0.46 1.93 -19.18
CA VAL A 218 0.80 2.69 -19.15
C VAL A 218 1.76 2.21 -20.24
N ALA A 219 1.88 0.89 -20.41
CA ALA A 219 2.73 0.29 -21.44
C ALA A 219 2.30 0.71 -22.86
N ASP A 220 1.00 0.75 -23.15
CA ASP A 220 0.51 1.15 -24.47
C ASP A 220 0.66 2.65 -24.72
N TRP A 221 0.49 3.47 -23.69
CA TRP A 221 0.71 4.91 -23.80
C TRP A 221 2.17 5.24 -24.11
N VAL A 222 3.10 4.57 -23.44
CA VAL A 222 4.55 4.80 -23.59
C VAL A 222 5.07 4.36 -24.96
N LYS A 223 4.48 3.33 -25.58
CA LYS A 223 4.78 2.93 -26.97
C LYS A 223 4.60 4.08 -27.97
N THR A 224 3.75 5.07 -27.66
CA THR A 224 3.37 6.15 -28.59
C THR A 224 4.15 7.44 -28.36
N GLU A 225 5.44 7.45 -28.71
CA GLU A 225 6.36 8.61 -28.61
C GLU A 225 6.36 9.33 -27.24
N PHE A 226 6.40 8.56 -26.15
CA PHE A 226 6.74 9.11 -24.83
C PHE A 226 8.24 9.40 -24.75
N PRO A 227 8.70 10.46 -24.04
CA PRO A 227 10.13 10.67 -23.83
C PRO A 227 10.76 9.49 -23.07
N GLN A 228 11.45 8.59 -23.79
CA GLN A 228 11.88 7.29 -23.24
C GLN A 228 12.74 7.43 -21.98
N GLY A 229 13.70 8.37 -21.98
CA GLY A 229 14.53 8.58 -20.79
C GLY A 229 13.74 9.06 -19.58
N LEU A 230 12.72 9.91 -19.78
CA LEU A 230 11.82 10.30 -18.68
C LEU A 230 11.04 9.08 -18.16
N TYR A 231 10.62 8.17 -19.05
CA TYR A 231 9.95 6.95 -18.65
C TYR A 231 10.87 6.05 -17.82
N ASP A 232 12.04 5.73 -18.35
CA ASP A 232 13.02 4.83 -17.71
C ASP A 232 13.45 5.35 -16.34
N LEU A 233 13.69 6.67 -16.24
CA LEU A 233 14.23 7.30 -15.04
C LEU A 233 13.17 7.50 -13.95
N TYR A 234 11.94 7.90 -14.30
CA TYR A 234 10.94 8.35 -13.33
C TYR A 234 9.58 7.66 -13.42
N PHE A 235 9.09 7.26 -14.58
CA PHE A 235 7.75 6.66 -14.63
C PHE A 235 7.78 5.16 -14.35
N LEU A 236 8.73 4.42 -14.94
CA LEU A 236 8.81 2.98 -14.77
C LEU A 236 9.06 2.57 -13.32
N PRO A 237 10.07 3.09 -12.60
CA PRO A 237 10.34 2.67 -11.22
C PRO A 237 9.15 3.00 -10.30
N PHE A 238 8.52 4.15 -10.51
CA PHE A 238 7.42 4.62 -9.67
C PHE A 238 6.08 3.95 -10.00
N ALA A 239 5.81 3.65 -11.28
CA ALA A 239 4.64 2.88 -11.69
C ALA A 239 4.67 1.50 -11.02
N LYS A 240 5.81 0.79 -11.10
CA LYS A 240 6.00 -0.48 -10.38
C LYS A 240 5.81 -0.32 -8.88
N SER A 241 6.33 0.74 -8.26
CA SER A 241 6.15 0.99 -6.82
C SER A 241 4.68 1.21 -6.38
N SER A 242 3.76 1.44 -7.33
CA SER A 242 2.31 1.42 -7.05
C SER A 242 1.71 0.02 -6.98
N LEU A 243 2.54 -1.03 -7.05
CA LEU A 243 2.16 -2.45 -7.00
C LEU A 243 1.30 -2.88 -8.19
N ASN A 244 1.36 -2.14 -9.30
CA ASN A 244 0.60 -2.38 -10.52
C ASN A 244 1.58 -2.37 -11.70
N ALA A 245 1.58 -3.43 -12.50
CA ALA A 245 2.49 -3.52 -13.64
C ALA A 245 2.09 -2.53 -14.74
N PRO A 246 3.04 -1.91 -15.47
CA PRO A 246 2.72 -0.92 -16.49
C PRO A 246 1.77 -1.42 -17.59
N ASP A 247 1.78 -2.71 -17.91
CA ASP A 247 0.89 -3.32 -18.91
C ASP A 247 -0.55 -3.51 -18.40
N THR A 248 -0.76 -3.53 -17.09
CA THR A 248 -2.07 -3.69 -16.45
C THR A 248 -2.55 -2.42 -15.75
N MET A 249 -1.74 -1.37 -15.67
CA MET A 249 -2.10 -0.11 -14.99
C MET A 249 -2.73 0.90 -15.95
N SER A 250 -3.84 1.52 -15.54
CA SER A 250 -4.43 2.68 -16.22
C SER A 250 -3.52 3.90 -16.16
N VAL A 251 -3.36 4.61 -17.29
CA VAL A 251 -2.63 5.90 -17.32
C VAL A 251 -3.31 6.94 -16.44
N GLY A 252 -4.64 6.93 -16.33
CA GLY A 252 -5.39 7.82 -15.44
C GLY A 252 -4.95 7.66 -13.97
N GLU A 253 -4.77 6.41 -13.53
CA GLU A 253 -4.29 6.09 -12.19
C GLU A 253 -2.83 6.49 -12.00
N LEU A 254 -1.96 6.21 -12.97
CA LEU A 254 -0.55 6.61 -12.95
C LEU A 254 -0.41 8.13 -12.79
N MET A 255 -1.20 8.91 -13.53
CA MET A 255 -1.19 10.37 -13.43
C MET A 255 -1.60 10.84 -12.03
N GLN A 256 -2.56 10.18 -11.38
CA GLN A 256 -2.94 10.50 -10.00
C GLN A 256 -1.78 10.25 -9.03
N PHE A 257 -1.11 9.09 -9.11
CA PHE A 257 0.04 8.79 -8.26
C PHE A 257 1.19 9.76 -8.50
N PHE A 258 1.49 10.05 -9.76
CA PHE A 258 2.57 10.95 -10.13
C PHE A 258 2.27 12.39 -9.68
N HIS A 259 1.02 12.84 -9.81
CA HIS A 259 0.60 14.11 -9.24
C HIS A 259 0.73 14.12 -7.71
N PHE A 260 0.26 13.09 -7.03
CA PHE A 260 0.33 12.98 -5.58
C PHE A 260 1.76 13.04 -5.03
N TYR A 261 2.70 12.33 -5.67
CA TYR A 261 4.08 12.24 -5.20
C TYR A 261 5.02 13.32 -5.76
N PHE A 262 4.75 13.93 -6.92
CA PHE A 262 5.65 14.90 -7.55
C PHE A 262 5.05 16.30 -7.70
N PHE A 263 3.99 16.45 -8.50
CA PHE A 263 3.53 17.77 -8.95
C PHE A 263 2.66 18.50 -7.92
N GLY A 264 1.83 17.76 -7.20
CA GLY A 264 1.06 18.24 -6.05
C GLY A 264 1.87 18.32 -4.76
N ASN A 265 3.14 17.92 -4.78
CA ASN A 265 3.96 17.71 -3.59
C ASN A 265 5.00 18.82 -3.35
N PRO A 266 4.76 19.75 -2.41
CA PRO A 266 5.76 20.75 -2.01
C PRO A 266 6.78 20.27 -0.96
N GLU A 267 6.63 19.07 -0.39
CA GLU A 267 7.53 18.53 0.65
C GLU A 267 8.62 17.59 0.13
N GLY A 268 8.51 17.11 -1.11
CA GLY A 268 9.48 16.20 -1.73
C GLY A 268 9.26 14.72 -1.39
N LEU A 269 10.16 13.89 -1.88
CA LEU A 269 10.04 12.42 -1.87
C LEU A 269 10.84 11.73 -0.77
N ALA A 270 11.67 12.46 -0.02
CA ALA A 270 12.33 11.87 1.14
C ALA A 270 11.30 11.55 2.21
N PHE A 271 11.30 10.30 2.67
CA PHE A 271 10.29 9.77 3.57
C PHE A 271 10.91 9.22 4.86
N ASN A 272 10.04 8.87 5.81
CA ASN A 272 10.43 8.24 7.06
C ASN A 272 10.24 6.72 6.99
N GLY A 273 11.03 5.97 7.74
CA GLY A 273 10.80 4.56 8.06
C GLY A 273 10.43 4.39 9.52
N THR A 274 9.93 3.21 9.90
CA THR A 274 9.75 2.85 11.31
C THR A 274 11.07 2.44 11.96
N LYS A 275 11.16 2.62 13.28
CA LYS A 275 12.29 2.14 14.09
C LYS A 275 12.13 0.68 14.51
N ASP A 276 10.90 0.20 14.60
CA ASP A 276 10.55 -1.20 14.85
C ASP A 276 9.58 -1.68 13.77
N ASP A 277 9.06 -2.90 13.88
CA ASP A 277 8.01 -3.39 12.98
C ASP A 277 6.75 -2.49 13.02
N MET A 278 5.98 -2.46 11.94
CA MET A 278 4.71 -1.75 11.74
C MET A 278 3.65 -2.16 12.76
N GLY A 279 3.64 -3.43 13.15
CA GLY A 279 2.82 -3.97 14.23
C GLY A 279 3.01 -3.15 15.51
N THR A 280 4.24 -3.12 16.01
CA THR A 280 4.64 -2.37 17.22
C THR A 280 4.54 -0.86 17.01
N SER A 281 5.00 -0.36 15.88
CA SER A 281 5.18 1.08 15.62
C SER A 281 3.87 1.82 15.35
N LEU A 282 2.85 1.17 14.79
CA LEU A 282 1.64 1.82 14.30
C LEU A 282 0.35 1.05 14.63
N VAL A 283 0.27 -0.23 14.29
CA VAL A 283 -0.98 -1.01 14.37
C VAL A 283 -1.45 -1.21 15.81
N GLN A 284 -0.57 -1.68 16.69
CA GLN A 284 -0.88 -1.93 18.09
C GLN A 284 -1.27 -0.65 18.84
N PRO A 285 -0.59 0.51 18.67
CA PRO A 285 -1.06 1.79 19.21
C PRO A 285 -2.49 2.17 18.80
N ILE A 286 -2.84 2.05 17.52
CA ILE A 286 -4.19 2.35 17.03
C ILE A 286 -5.22 1.41 17.69
N ALA A 287 -4.94 0.10 17.66
CA ALA A 287 -5.82 -0.92 18.25
C ALA A 287 -6.01 -0.73 19.77
N LYS A 288 -4.94 -0.35 20.48
CA LYS A 288 -5.00 -0.03 21.91
C LYS A 288 -5.88 1.19 22.18
N SER A 289 -5.80 2.23 21.35
CA SER A 289 -6.66 3.41 21.48
C SER A 289 -8.14 3.07 21.30
N VAL A 290 -8.48 2.24 20.30
CA VAL A 290 -9.84 1.74 20.08
C VAL A 290 -10.35 0.99 21.32
N LYS A 291 -9.56 0.06 21.85
CA LYS A 291 -9.91 -0.70 23.08
C LYS A 291 -10.07 0.19 24.30
N ASN A 292 -9.21 1.20 24.46
CA ASN A 292 -9.29 2.17 25.57
C ASN A 292 -10.55 3.05 25.51
N LYS A 293 -11.21 3.15 24.35
CA LYS A 293 -12.51 3.80 24.15
C LYS A 293 -13.67 2.80 24.14
N SER A 294 -13.49 1.65 24.80
CA SER A 294 -14.49 0.57 24.90
C SER A 294 -14.88 -0.07 23.57
N GLY A 295 -14.04 0.07 22.52
CA GLY A 295 -14.20 -0.68 21.29
C GLY A 295 -13.77 -2.14 21.45
N THR A 296 -14.49 -3.05 20.81
CA THR A 296 -14.18 -4.48 20.78
C THR A 296 -13.39 -4.80 19.51
N ILE A 297 -12.32 -5.58 19.64
CA ILE A 297 -11.57 -6.11 18.48
C ILE A 297 -11.52 -7.62 18.61
N ILE A 298 -12.08 -8.32 17.61
CA ILE A 298 -12.16 -9.77 17.53
C ILE A 298 -11.31 -10.22 16.34
N THR A 299 -10.18 -10.86 16.63
CA THR A 299 -9.29 -11.46 15.63
C THR A 299 -9.60 -12.94 15.45
N ASP A 300 -9.04 -13.56 14.42
CA ASP A 300 -9.34 -14.95 14.05
C ASP A 300 -10.84 -15.21 13.87
N ALA A 301 -11.55 -14.19 13.36
CA ALA A 301 -13.01 -14.16 13.27
C ALA A 301 -13.44 -14.05 11.81
N THR A 302 -14.12 -15.08 11.31
CA THR A 302 -14.56 -15.13 9.91
C THR A 302 -16.06 -14.89 9.84
N VAL A 303 -16.46 -13.94 9.01
CA VAL A 303 -17.88 -13.66 8.71
C VAL A 303 -18.39 -14.75 7.76
N SER A 304 -19.42 -15.48 8.18
CA SER A 304 -19.98 -16.63 7.46
C SER A 304 -21.27 -16.31 6.71
N GLU A 305 -22.03 -15.34 7.20
CA GLU A 305 -23.30 -14.91 6.60
C GLU A 305 -23.53 -13.42 6.90
N ILE A 306 -24.04 -12.68 5.93
CA ILE A 306 -24.51 -11.30 6.09
C ILE A 306 -25.96 -11.26 5.65
N ILE A 307 -26.85 -10.77 6.51
CA ILE A 307 -28.29 -10.78 6.26
C ILE A 307 -28.70 -9.40 5.76
N ALA A 308 -29.04 -9.29 4.47
CA ALA A 308 -29.56 -8.08 3.85
C ALA A 308 -31.07 -8.17 3.64
N LYS A 309 -31.79 -7.11 4.03
CA LYS A 309 -33.24 -7.00 3.82
C LYS A 309 -33.65 -5.54 3.77
N ASP A 310 -34.57 -5.21 2.85
CA ASP A 310 -35.14 -3.86 2.69
C ASP A 310 -34.06 -2.77 2.48
N GLY A 311 -33.02 -3.10 1.69
CA GLY A 311 -31.92 -2.17 1.39
C GLY A 311 -31.01 -1.86 2.59
N LYS A 312 -30.97 -2.74 3.61
CA LYS A 312 -30.15 -2.62 4.82
C LYS A 312 -29.53 -3.95 5.20
N ILE A 313 -28.35 -3.88 5.82
CA ILE A 313 -27.78 -5.01 6.56
C ILE A 313 -28.47 -5.08 7.93
N GLN A 314 -29.11 -6.21 8.22
CA GLN A 314 -29.84 -6.46 9.46
C GLN A 314 -28.96 -7.09 10.54
N GLY A 315 -27.94 -7.84 10.12
CA GLY A 315 -27.04 -8.56 11.00
C GLY A 315 -26.01 -9.33 10.21
N LEU A 316 -24.99 -9.82 10.90
CA LEU A 316 -24.07 -10.81 10.34
C LEU A 316 -23.82 -11.92 11.35
N LYS A 317 -23.36 -13.05 10.82
CA LYS A 317 -22.89 -14.19 11.58
C LYS A 317 -21.39 -14.34 11.39
N TYR A 318 -20.68 -14.58 12.49
CA TYR A 318 -19.25 -14.88 12.45
C TYR A 318 -18.92 -15.99 13.44
N TYR A 319 -17.79 -16.65 13.24
CA TYR A 319 -17.23 -17.58 14.22
C TYR A 319 -15.80 -17.17 14.53
N VAL A 320 -15.36 -17.43 15.76
CA VAL A 320 -13.98 -17.22 16.20
C VAL A 320 -13.27 -18.57 16.22
N GLY A 321 -12.08 -18.64 15.63
CA GLY A 321 -11.26 -19.85 15.59
C GLY A 321 -11.35 -20.58 14.26
N ASN A 322 -11.31 -21.92 14.30
CA ASN A 322 -11.18 -22.75 13.09
C ASN A 322 -12.34 -22.56 12.12
N ASN A 323 -12.02 -22.14 10.89
CA ASN A 323 -12.90 -22.11 9.74
C ASN A 323 -13.51 -23.50 9.50
N GLN A 324 -14.82 -23.64 9.74
CA GLN A 324 -15.57 -24.85 9.48
C GLN A 324 -16.92 -24.46 8.90
N ASN A 325 -16.95 -24.28 7.57
CA ASN A 325 -18.20 -24.12 6.85
C ASN A 325 -18.89 -25.49 6.78
N ASN A 326 -19.96 -25.66 7.56
CA ASN A 326 -20.74 -26.91 7.62
C ASN A 326 -21.80 -27.02 6.51
N ALA A 327 -21.83 -26.06 5.58
CA ALA A 327 -22.67 -26.12 4.40
C ALA A 327 -21.85 -26.64 3.20
N PRO A 328 -22.36 -27.62 2.43
CA PRO A 328 -21.68 -28.07 1.22
C PRO A 328 -21.54 -26.94 0.19
N PHE A 329 -20.37 -26.77 -0.40
CA PHE A 329 -20.11 -25.75 -1.42
C PHE A 329 -19.41 -26.34 -2.64
N TRP A 330 -19.68 -25.79 -3.82
CA TRP A 330 -19.13 -26.26 -5.09
C TRP A 330 -17.84 -25.53 -5.47
N VAL A 331 -16.84 -26.27 -5.93
CA VAL A 331 -15.56 -25.76 -6.43
C VAL A 331 -15.26 -26.34 -7.80
N LYS A 332 -14.80 -25.48 -8.72
CA LYS A 332 -14.39 -25.86 -10.08
C LYS A 332 -12.99 -26.46 -10.08
N ARG A 333 -12.72 -27.38 -10.99
CA ARG A 333 -11.39 -27.95 -11.22
C ARG A 333 -10.43 -26.84 -11.64
N ASN A 334 -9.27 -26.84 -11.00
CA ASN A 334 -8.16 -25.98 -11.38
C ASN A 334 -7.41 -26.64 -12.55
N SER A 335 -7.54 -26.07 -13.74
CA SER A 335 -6.90 -26.58 -14.96
C SER A 335 -5.44 -26.11 -15.13
N VAL A 336 -4.96 -25.22 -14.26
CA VAL A 336 -3.61 -24.65 -14.32
C VAL A 336 -2.59 -25.56 -13.61
N ILE A 337 -3.01 -26.25 -12.56
CA ILE A 337 -2.16 -27.16 -11.78
C ILE A 337 -2.47 -28.60 -12.15
N THR A 338 -1.54 -29.25 -12.85
CA THR A 338 -1.66 -30.65 -13.28
C THR A 338 -0.58 -31.51 -12.63
N GLU A 339 -0.99 -32.50 -11.84
CA GLU A 339 -0.13 -33.56 -11.30
C GLU A 339 -0.77 -34.93 -11.52
N GLU A 340 0.04 -36.00 -11.61
CA GLU A 340 -0.46 -37.34 -11.96
C GLU A 340 -1.39 -37.97 -10.91
N LYS A 341 -1.23 -37.61 -9.63
CA LYS A 341 -1.90 -38.29 -8.49
C LYS A 341 -2.77 -37.39 -7.63
N THR A 342 -2.80 -36.08 -7.92
CA THR A 342 -3.54 -35.09 -7.14
C THR A 342 -4.34 -34.22 -8.09
N GLU A 343 -5.65 -34.19 -7.89
CA GLU A 343 -6.55 -33.26 -8.58
C GLU A 343 -6.67 -31.98 -7.75
N TYR A 344 -6.62 -30.82 -8.41
CA TYR A 344 -6.74 -29.52 -7.76
C TYR A 344 -8.06 -28.86 -8.13
N PHE A 345 -8.69 -28.19 -7.15
CA PHE A 345 -9.97 -27.49 -7.30
C PHE A 345 -9.89 -26.11 -6.65
N GLY A 346 -10.72 -25.18 -7.12
CA GLY A 346 -10.71 -23.79 -6.70
C GLY A 346 -9.60 -22.96 -7.34
N ALA A 347 -9.51 -21.68 -6.96
CA ALA A 347 -8.56 -20.72 -7.52
C ALA A 347 -8.19 -19.65 -6.47
N ALA A 348 -7.05 -18.98 -6.68
CA ALA A 348 -6.52 -17.96 -5.78
C ALA A 348 -6.37 -18.46 -4.33
N ASP A 349 -7.04 -17.82 -3.37
CA ASP A 349 -6.89 -18.08 -1.94
C ASP A 349 -7.64 -19.33 -1.44
N GLU A 350 -8.41 -20.01 -2.30
CA GLU A 350 -9.17 -21.21 -1.95
C GLU A 350 -8.87 -22.33 -2.95
N VAL A 351 -7.69 -22.95 -2.78
CA VAL A 351 -7.30 -24.14 -3.55
C VAL A 351 -7.42 -25.37 -2.67
N PHE A 352 -7.99 -26.44 -3.22
CA PHE A 352 -8.20 -27.71 -2.56
C PHE A 352 -7.47 -28.81 -3.33
N ALA A 353 -6.69 -29.62 -2.62
CA ALA A 353 -6.05 -30.81 -3.18
C ALA A 353 -6.85 -32.06 -2.81
N VAL A 354 -7.10 -32.90 -3.81
CA VAL A 354 -7.78 -34.19 -3.67
C VAL A 354 -6.87 -35.25 -4.27
N GLU A 355 -6.38 -36.19 -3.46
CA GLU A 355 -5.62 -37.33 -3.99
C GLU A 355 -6.54 -38.22 -4.83
N SER A 356 -6.03 -38.77 -5.94
CA SER A 356 -6.82 -39.60 -6.84
C SER A 356 -7.46 -40.79 -6.10
N GLY A 357 -8.79 -40.86 -6.11
CA GLY A 357 -9.56 -41.89 -5.42
C GLY A 357 -9.87 -41.60 -3.94
N SER A 358 -9.46 -40.44 -3.41
CA SER A 358 -9.81 -39.97 -2.07
C SER A 358 -11.21 -39.34 -2.03
N GLU A 359 -11.96 -39.63 -0.96
CA GLU A 359 -13.20 -38.92 -0.60
C GLU A 359 -12.94 -37.70 0.30
N THR A 360 -11.67 -37.34 0.49
CA THR A 360 -11.26 -36.20 1.30
C THR A 360 -10.42 -35.22 0.49
N ALA A 361 -10.71 -33.94 0.69
CA ALA A 361 -9.94 -32.82 0.18
C ALA A 361 -9.20 -32.14 1.34
N ILE A 362 -8.04 -31.57 1.05
CA ILE A 362 -7.32 -30.70 1.97
C ILE A 362 -7.29 -29.28 1.38
N SER A 363 -7.66 -28.29 2.18
CA SER A 363 -7.48 -26.90 1.83
C SER A 363 -5.99 -26.60 1.84
N LEU A 364 -5.50 -26.06 0.73
CA LEU A 364 -4.14 -25.55 0.61
C LEU A 364 -4.03 -24.14 1.16
N THR A 365 -5.05 -23.61 1.80
CA THR A 365 -5.05 -22.25 2.34
C THR A 365 -4.31 -22.23 3.68
N CYS A 366 -3.17 -21.55 3.75
CA CYS A 366 -2.42 -21.41 4.98
C CYS A 366 -3.27 -20.70 6.03
N THR A 367 -3.42 -21.32 7.20
CA THR A 367 -4.21 -20.77 8.32
C THR A 367 -3.58 -19.56 9.03
N HIS A 368 -2.40 -19.12 8.60
CA HIS A 368 -1.77 -17.89 9.04
C HIS A 368 -2.39 -16.66 8.35
N GLN A 369 -2.16 -16.50 7.04
CA GLN A 369 -2.55 -15.32 6.25
C GLN A 369 -3.17 -15.67 4.89
N GLY A 370 -3.67 -16.90 4.71
CA GLY A 370 -4.43 -17.29 3.51
C GLY A 370 -3.61 -17.79 2.32
N CYS A 371 -2.28 -17.72 2.36
CA CYS A 371 -1.44 -18.16 1.24
C CYS A 371 -1.62 -19.63 0.85
N THR A 372 -1.59 -19.94 -0.45
CA THR A 372 -1.62 -21.32 -0.94
C THR A 372 -0.33 -22.07 -0.59
N VAL A 373 -0.41 -23.06 0.29
CA VAL A 373 0.69 -23.96 0.68
C VAL A 373 1.00 -24.96 -0.44
N LYS A 374 2.27 -25.34 -0.57
CA LYS A 374 2.73 -26.30 -1.58
C LYS A 374 3.13 -27.62 -0.94
N LYS A 375 2.73 -28.74 -1.56
CA LYS A 375 3.19 -30.07 -1.16
C LYS A 375 4.65 -30.23 -1.58
N SER A 376 5.52 -30.56 -0.63
CA SER A 376 6.94 -30.78 -0.80
C SER A 376 7.20 -32.25 -1.15
N THR A 377 8.42 -32.56 -1.63
CA THR A 377 8.82 -33.93 -2.00
C THR A 377 8.85 -34.90 -0.82
N ASP A 378 8.97 -34.38 0.41
CA ASP A 378 8.85 -35.13 1.68
C ASP A 378 7.39 -35.35 2.13
N GLY A 379 6.41 -34.94 1.31
CA GLY A 379 4.99 -35.08 1.56
C GLY A 379 4.39 -34.00 2.47
N LYS A 380 5.19 -33.11 3.05
CA LYS A 380 4.71 -32.00 3.90
C LYS A 380 4.15 -30.86 3.07
N TYR A 381 3.24 -30.08 3.65
CA TYR A 381 2.85 -28.80 3.06
C TYR A 381 3.68 -27.67 3.64
N ARG A 382 4.20 -26.80 2.79
CA ARG A 382 4.99 -25.64 3.19
C ARG A 382 4.32 -24.38 2.66
N CYS A 383 4.03 -23.46 3.56
CA CYS A 383 3.50 -22.16 3.21
C CYS A 383 4.61 -21.33 2.58
N PRO A 384 4.41 -20.85 1.34
CA PRO A 384 5.42 -20.11 0.63
C PRO A 384 5.66 -18.71 1.22
N CYS A 385 4.67 -18.13 1.89
CA CYS A 385 4.73 -16.71 2.24
C CYS A 385 5.40 -16.42 3.57
N HIS A 386 5.28 -17.29 4.56
CA HIS A 386 5.71 -16.95 5.92
C HIS A 386 6.40 -18.13 6.61
N GLY A 387 6.73 -19.18 5.86
CA GLY A 387 7.49 -20.32 6.37
C GLY A 387 6.71 -21.34 7.23
N ALA A 388 5.38 -21.22 7.35
CA ALA A 388 4.58 -22.20 8.08
C ALA A 388 4.70 -23.60 7.45
N GLU A 389 4.85 -24.64 8.27
CA GLU A 389 4.94 -26.02 7.80
C GLU A 389 3.79 -26.86 8.37
N PHE A 390 3.27 -27.77 7.56
CA PHE A 390 2.23 -28.71 7.92
C PHE A 390 2.62 -30.13 7.49
N ALA A 391 2.22 -31.13 8.26
CA ALA A 391 2.38 -32.53 7.90
C ALA A 391 1.55 -32.90 6.66
N ALA A 392 1.78 -34.09 6.10
CA ALA A 392 1.01 -34.61 4.95
C ALA A 392 -0.49 -34.70 5.21
N ASP A 393 -0.90 -34.81 6.48
CA ASP A 393 -2.28 -34.81 6.92
C ASP A 393 -2.77 -33.40 7.32
N GLY A 394 -2.04 -32.34 6.99
CA GLY A 394 -2.43 -30.95 7.27
C GLY A 394 -2.13 -30.45 8.68
N LYS A 395 -1.62 -31.27 9.59
CA LYS A 395 -1.31 -30.81 10.96
C LYS A 395 -0.19 -29.78 10.97
N VAL A 396 -0.36 -28.68 11.69
CA VAL A 396 0.68 -27.66 11.81
C VAL A 396 1.91 -28.21 12.54
N LEU A 397 3.07 -28.07 11.92
CA LEU A 397 4.36 -28.51 12.45
C LEU A 397 5.22 -27.32 12.87
N LYS A 398 5.15 -26.22 12.11
CA LYS A 398 5.97 -25.03 12.31
C LYS A 398 5.16 -23.77 12.04
N GLY A 399 5.30 -22.79 12.92
CA GLY A 399 4.67 -21.48 12.80
C GLY A 399 5.18 -20.67 11.60
N PRO A 400 4.58 -19.51 11.31
CA PRO A 400 3.70 -18.72 12.18
C PRO A 400 2.22 -19.15 12.20
N ALA A 401 1.82 -20.11 11.37
CA ALA A 401 0.50 -20.73 11.50
C ALA A 401 0.35 -21.40 12.87
N LYS A 402 -0.83 -21.25 13.48
CA LYS A 402 -1.17 -21.88 14.77
C LYS A 402 -2.23 -22.98 14.66
N ARG A 403 -2.73 -23.23 13.44
CA ARG A 403 -3.87 -24.10 13.16
C ARG A 403 -3.57 -25.03 12.00
N ASP A 404 -4.15 -26.22 12.02
CA ASP A 404 -4.03 -27.22 10.95
C ASP A 404 -4.69 -26.74 9.65
N LEU A 405 -4.23 -27.24 8.49
CA LEU A 405 -4.95 -27.09 7.23
C LEU A 405 -6.32 -27.76 7.31
N GLN A 406 -7.33 -27.10 6.74
CA GLN A 406 -8.70 -27.59 6.78
C GLN A 406 -8.84 -28.87 5.95
N LYS A 407 -9.45 -29.90 6.54
CA LYS A 407 -9.90 -31.09 5.82
C LYS A 407 -11.38 -30.97 5.47
N LEU A 408 -11.74 -31.46 4.30
CA LEU A 408 -13.11 -31.48 3.79
C LEU A 408 -13.43 -32.86 3.21
N GLN A 409 -14.70 -33.25 3.27
CA GLN A 409 -15.27 -34.41 2.62
C GLN A 409 -15.73 -34.01 1.23
N VAL A 410 -15.45 -34.86 0.26
CA VAL A 410 -16.06 -34.81 -1.06
C VAL A 410 -17.46 -35.42 -0.96
N VAL A 411 -18.49 -34.60 -1.11
CA VAL A 411 -19.90 -35.03 -0.99
C VAL A 411 -20.47 -35.42 -2.34
N GLN A 412 -20.11 -34.68 -3.40
CA GLN A 412 -20.60 -34.91 -4.75
C GLN A 412 -19.55 -34.50 -5.79
N LYS A 413 -19.46 -35.22 -6.92
CA LYS A 413 -18.64 -34.85 -8.08
C LYS A 413 -19.55 -34.72 -9.30
N GLN A 414 -19.49 -33.59 -9.99
CA GLN A 414 -20.28 -33.34 -11.20
C GLN A 414 -19.41 -32.66 -12.24
N ASN A 415 -19.16 -33.32 -13.37
CA ASN A 415 -18.27 -32.82 -14.44
C ASN A 415 -16.89 -32.41 -13.90
N ASP A 416 -16.47 -31.16 -14.14
CA ASP A 416 -15.25 -30.52 -13.62
C ASP A 416 -15.49 -29.80 -12.28
N GLU A 417 -16.53 -30.15 -11.52
CA GLU A 417 -16.83 -29.53 -10.21
C GLU A 417 -16.91 -30.58 -9.09
N LEU A 418 -16.50 -30.16 -7.89
CA LEU A 418 -16.60 -30.92 -6.65
C LEU A 418 -17.41 -30.16 -5.61
N GLN A 419 -18.28 -30.86 -4.91
CA GLN A 419 -18.95 -30.34 -3.72
C GLN A 419 -18.20 -30.79 -2.47
N LEU A 420 -17.73 -29.83 -1.68
CA LEU A 420 -16.93 -30.06 -0.46
C LEU A 420 -17.72 -29.69 0.80
N LEU A 421 -17.48 -30.41 1.89
CA LEU A 421 -18.07 -30.19 3.21
C LEU A 421 -17.00 -30.35 4.31
N ALA A 422 -16.88 -29.44 5.28
CA ALA A 422 -15.87 -29.59 6.34
C ALA A 422 -16.06 -30.88 7.17
N THR A 423 -14.98 -31.63 7.48
CA THR A 423 -15.03 -32.97 8.12
C THR A 423 -15.07 -33.00 9.65
N THR A 424 -15.29 -31.89 10.33
CA THR A 424 -15.22 -31.81 11.80
C THR A 424 -16.53 -31.34 12.41
N ASN A 425 -17.03 -32.09 13.41
CA ASN A 425 -18.34 -31.90 14.06
C ASN A 425 -18.35 -30.88 15.22
N ASP A 426 -17.21 -30.28 15.57
CA ASP A 426 -17.08 -29.33 16.70
C ASP A 426 -16.82 -27.89 16.22
N ALA A 427 -17.47 -27.47 15.14
CA ALA A 427 -17.47 -26.06 14.75
C ALA A 427 -18.21 -25.25 15.83
N PRO A 428 -17.61 -24.21 16.44
CA PRO A 428 -18.37 -23.33 17.32
C PRO A 428 -19.56 -22.75 16.54
N LEU A 429 -20.74 -22.75 17.17
CA LEU A 429 -21.93 -22.15 16.56
C LEU A 429 -21.63 -20.68 16.23
N PRO A 430 -21.99 -20.21 15.03
CA PRO A 430 -21.70 -18.84 14.66
C PRO A 430 -22.46 -17.87 15.56
N GLU A 431 -21.76 -16.88 16.08
CA GLU A 431 -22.33 -15.78 16.84
C GLU A 431 -23.02 -14.81 15.88
N THR A 432 -24.24 -14.39 16.23
CA THR A 432 -24.95 -13.36 15.48
C THR A 432 -24.75 -12.01 16.16
N ILE A 433 -24.38 -11.01 15.39
CA ILE A 433 -24.21 -9.64 15.88
C ILE A 433 -24.91 -8.66 14.93
N THR A 434 -25.45 -7.59 15.51
CA THR A 434 -26.12 -6.52 14.79
C THR A 434 -25.50 -5.17 15.15
N ALA A 435 -25.61 -4.21 14.24
CA ALA A 435 -25.19 -2.84 14.45
C ALA A 435 -26.04 -1.86 13.64
N ASP A 436 -26.00 -0.57 14.01
CA ASP A 436 -26.63 0.50 13.25
C ASP A 436 -25.95 0.69 11.89
N TYR A 437 -24.61 0.57 11.84
CA TYR A 437 -23.79 0.71 10.64
C TYR A 437 -22.80 -0.44 10.48
N TYR A 438 -22.48 -0.75 9.21
CA TYR A 438 -21.49 -1.75 8.82
C TYR A 438 -20.49 -1.11 7.87
N VAL A 439 -19.20 -1.37 8.10
CA VAL A 439 -18.12 -0.89 7.23
C VAL A 439 -17.34 -2.09 6.73
N PHE A 440 -17.34 -2.34 5.42
CA PHE A 440 -16.47 -3.36 4.82
C PHE A 440 -15.14 -2.71 4.49
N ALA A 441 -14.11 -3.11 5.23
CA ALA A 441 -12.76 -2.56 5.21
C ALA A 441 -11.70 -3.63 4.87
N THR A 442 -12.10 -4.65 4.11
CA THR A 442 -11.25 -5.77 3.66
C THR A 442 -10.50 -5.42 2.37
N ASP A 443 -9.58 -6.28 1.94
CA ASP A 443 -9.01 -6.23 0.60
C ASP A 443 -10.03 -6.69 -0.47
N VAL A 444 -9.62 -6.66 -1.75
CA VAL A 444 -10.47 -7.03 -2.89
C VAL A 444 -11.00 -8.46 -2.77
N PRO A 445 -10.17 -9.50 -2.53
CA PRO A 445 -10.68 -10.85 -2.29
C PRO A 445 -11.66 -10.91 -1.13
N GLY A 446 -11.35 -10.24 -0.01
CA GLY A 446 -12.19 -10.20 1.16
C GLY A 446 -13.56 -9.61 0.89
N VAL A 447 -13.66 -8.48 0.19
CA VAL A 447 -14.95 -7.83 -0.05
C VAL A 447 -15.80 -8.62 -1.04
N GLN A 448 -15.17 -9.21 -2.07
CA GLN A 448 -15.84 -10.14 -2.99
C GLN A 448 -16.41 -11.34 -2.23
N GLN A 449 -15.66 -11.89 -1.26
CA GLN A 449 -16.12 -12.99 -0.44
C GLN A 449 -17.29 -12.59 0.47
N LEU A 450 -17.24 -11.41 1.11
CA LEU A 450 -18.37 -10.90 1.89
C LEU A 450 -19.64 -10.82 1.03
N PHE A 451 -19.55 -10.35 -0.21
CA PHE A 451 -20.70 -10.25 -1.14
C PHE A 451 -21.27 -11.61 -1.57
N LYS A 452 -20.46 -12.67 -1.60
CA LYS A 452 -20.94 -14.05 -1.78
C LYS A 452 -21.69 -14.56 -0.55
N HIS A 453 -21.37 -14.06 0.64
CA HIS A 453 -22.02 -14.43 1.90
C HIS A 453 -23.25 -13.58 2.24
N ILE A 454 -23.62 -12.60 1.40
CA ILE A 454 -24.85 -11.84 1.62
C ILE A 454 -26.07 -12.66 1.19
N SER A 455 -26.97 -12.93 2.13
CA SER A 455 -28.31 -13.45 1.89
C SER A 455 -29.33 -12.32 1.76
N GLY A 456 -30.30 -12.46 0.85
CA GLY A 456 -31.35 -11.48 0.59
C GLY A 456 -31.06 -10.48 -0.54
N ASP A 457 -31.90 -9.46 -0.67
CA ASP A 457 -31.83 -8.49 -1.78
C ASP A 457 -30.71 -7.48 -1.56
N VAL A 458 -29.75 -7.48 -2.48
CA VAL A 458 -28.63 -6.53 -2.55
C VAL A 458 -28.74 -5.75 -3.85
N ASP A 459 -28.43 -4.45 -3.78
CA ASP A 459 -28.31 -3.60 -4.95
C ASP A 459 -27.36 -4.22 -6.00
N GLN A 460 -27.88 -4.46 -7.21
CA GLN A 460 -27.17 -5.16 -8.28
C GLN A 460 -26.00 -4.34 -8.84
N THR A 461 -26.10 -3.01 -8.80
CA THR A 461 -25.01 -2.13 -9.21
C THR A 461 -23.84 -2.28 -8.24
N VAL A 462 -24.09 -2.19 -6.93
CA VAL A 462 -23.04 -2.36 -5.90
C VAL A 462 -22.41 -3.75 -6.00
N ARG A 463 -23.23 -4.80 -6.19
CA ARG A 463 -22.72 -6.18 -6.38
C ARG A 463 -21.80 -6.28 -7.60
N SER A 464 -22.23 -5.76 -8.75
CA SER A 464 -21.43 -5.79 -9.98
C SER A 464 -20.13 -5.01 -9.85
N GLN A 465 -20.15 -3.84 -9.20
CA GLN A 465 -18.94 -3.05 -8.94
C GLN A 465 -17.91 -3.83 -8.11
N VAL A 466 -18.36 -4.53 -7.05
CA VAL A 466 -17.49 -5.36 -6.20
C VAL A 466 -16.96 -6.58 -6.96
N GLU A 467 -17.81 -7.27 -7.72
CA GLU A 467 -17.41 -8.44 -8.52
C GLU A 467 -16.39 -8.09 -9.61
N ASN A 468 -16.44 -6.87 -10.15
CA ASN A 468 -15.53 -6.38 -11.19
C ASN A 468 -14.22 -5.78 -10.65
N LEU A 469 -14.05 -5.67 -9.32
CA LEU A 469 -12.78 -5.24 -8.74
C LEU A 469 -11.65 -6.18 -9.15
N SER A 470 -10.53 -5.60 -9.57
CA SER A 470 -9.36 -6.34 -10.03
C SER A 470 -8.30 -6.44 -8.94
N ILE A 471 -7.55 -7.53 -8.97
CA ILE A 471 -6.37 -7.76 -8.14
C ILE A 471 -5.15 -7.47 -9.02
N ALA A 472 -4.14 -6.79 -8.45
CA ALA A 472 -2.89 -6.52 -9.16
C ALA A 472 -2.02 -7.78 -9.26
N ASP A 473 -1.00 -7.75 -10.13
CA ASP A 473 -0.02 -8.84 -10.18
C ASP A 473 0.63 -9.07 -8.80
N PRO A 474 1.09 -10.30 -8.50
CA PRO A 474 1.65 -10.61 -7.19
C PRO A 474 2.88 -9.81 -6.80
N PHE A 475 3.01 -9.68 -5.49
CA PHE A 475 4.08 -8.97 -4.79
C PHE A 475 4.93 -9.98 -4.00
N ALA A 476 6.25 -9.83 -4.02
CA ALA A 476 7.14 -10.65 -3.21
C ALA A 476 8.28 -9.85 -2.59
N VAL A 477 8.72 -10.25 -1.41
CA VAL A 477 9.97 -9.78 -0.80
C VAL A 477 10.81 -10.95 -0.34
N CYS A 478 12.13 -10.84 -0.47
CA CYS A 478 13.05 -11.79 0.12
C CYS A 478 14.05 -11.07 1.02
N ARG A 479 14.10 -11.47 2.29
CA ARG A 479 15.04 -10.95 3.28
C ARG A 479 16.18 -11.95 3.49
N PHE A 480 17.40 -11.46 3.48
CA PHE A 480 18.63 -12.23 3.53
C PHE A 480 19.47 -11.79 4.74
N TRP A 481 20.06 -12.76 5.43
CA TRP A 481 21.01 -12.54 6.52
C TRP A 481 22.38 -13.03 6.08
N PHE A 482 23.38 -12.17 6.17
CA PHE A 482 24.77 -12.49 5.87
C PHE A 482 25.65 -12.36 7.10
N ASP A 483 26.77 -13.08 7.12
CA ASP A 483 27.77 -12.99 8.19
C ASP A 483 28.66 -11.75 8.14
N GLN A 484 28.52 -10.91 7.11
CA GLN A 484 29.31 -9.70 6.90
C GLN A 484 28.42 -8.52 6.47
N ASP A 485 28.81 -7.32 6.89
CA ASP A 485 28.31 -6.04 6.37
C ASP A 485 29.13 -5.59 5.13
N PHE A 486 28.64 -4.57 4.44
CA PHE A 486 29.20 -4.06 3.19
C PHE A 486 29.05 -2.54 3.06
N GLU A 487 29.92 -1.91 2.28
CA GLU A 487 29.80 -0.49 1.96
C GLU A 487 28.63 -0.23 1.02
N TRP A 488 27.84 0.82 1.32
CA TRP A 488 26.68 1.21 0.53
C TRP A 488 26.47 2.72 0.58
N GLU A 489 26.60 3.38 -0.57
CA GLU A 489 26.55 4.84 -0.68
C GLU A 489 25.14 5.38 -0.95
N GLN A 490 24.18 4.50 -1.28
CA GLN A 490 22.80 4.89 -1.59
C GLN A 490 21.93 4.93 -0.32
N SER A 491 20.67 5.32 -0.45
CA SER A 491 19.75 5.35 0.68
C SER A 491 19.49 3.94 1.22
N ASN A 492 19.23 3.84 2.53
CA ASN A 492 18.95 2.55 3.18
C ASN A 492 17.71 1.84 2.61
N PHE A 493 16.80 2.58 1.97
CA PHE A 493 15.83 2.06 1.01
C PHE A 493 16.13 2.66 -0.36
N THR A 494 16.40 1.84 -1.37
CA THR A 494 16.75 2.28 -2.72
C THR A 494 15.88 1.56 -3.74
N SER A 495 15.25 2.29 -4.64
CA SER A 495 14.55 1.67 -5.78
C SER A 495 15.54 1.27 -6.86
N LEU A 496 15.24 0.16 -7.53
CA LEU A 496 16.07 -0.47 -8.54
C LEU A 496 15.27 -0.57 -9.84
N SER A 497 15.93 -0.33 -10.97
CA SER A 497 15.30 -0.36 -12.29
C SER A 497 16.18 -1.07 -13.30
N GLY A 498 15.56 -1.83 -14.22
CA GLY A 498 16.25 -2.60 -15.26
C GLY A 498 16.62 -4.04 -14.87
N TYR A 499 16.29 -4.47 -13.65
CA TYR A 499 16.37 -5.86 -13.22
C TYR A 499 15.14 -6.65 -13.66
N GLN A 500 15.27 -7.97 -13.73
CA GLN A 500 14.21 -8.88 -14.16
C GLN A 500 13.11 -8.97 -13.10
N LEU A 501 13.49 -9.11 -11.83
CA LEU A 501 12.55 -9.30 -10.73
C LEU A 501 12.62 -8.16 -9.71
N THR A 502 13.81 -7.68 -9.39
CA THR A 502 14.03 -6.78 -8.25
C THR A 502 13.73 -5.31 -8.57
N ASP A 503 12.84 -4.70 -7.78
CA ASP A 503 12.41 -3.31 -7.92
C ASP A 503 12.90 -2.41 -6.78
N SER A 504 13.37 -2.96 -5.66
CA SER A 504 14.06 -2.20 -4.60
C SER A 504 14.92 -3.08 -3.68
N ILE A 505 15.82 -2.41 -2.95
CA ILE A 505 16.66 -2.98 -1.88
C ILE A 505 16.51 -2.16 -0.60
N THR A 506 16.38 -2.85 0.54
CA THR A 506 16.27 -2.26 1.88
C THR A 506 17.31 -2.85 2.83
N LEU A 507 18.01 -1.99 3.57
CA LEU A 507 19.03 -2.36 4.55
C LEU A 507 18.45 -2.29 5.98
N TYR A 508 17.77 -3.35 6.40
CA TYR A 508 17.09 -3.40 7.71
C TYR A 508 18.04 -3.25 8.89
N HIS A 509 19.26 -3.80 8.78
CA HIS A 509 20.33 -3.66 9.77
C HIS A 509 20.81 -2.22 10.01
N ARG A 510 20.27 -1.24 9.27
CA ARG A 510 20.55 0.21 9.41
C ARG A 510 19.30 1.02 9.72
N ILE A 511 18.13 0.39 9.80
CA ILE A 511 16.85 1.06 9.97
C ILE A 511 16.19 0.58 11.26
N GLN A 512 15.88 -0.71 11.39
CA GLN A 512 15.07 -1.20 12.50
C GLN A 512 15.93 -1.76 13.64
N GLN A 513 15.53 -1.47 14.88
CA GLN A 513 16.33 -1.64 16.09
C GLN A 513 16.79 -3.09 16.29
N GLN A 514 15.89 -4.07 16.14
CA GLN A 514 16.22 -5.50 16.27
C GLN A 514 17.35 -5.95 15.32
N PHE A 515 17.37 -5.43 14.09
CA PHE A 515 18.38 -5.82 13.10
C PHE A 515 19.67 -5.01 13.27
N ILE A 516 19.57 -3.76 13.72
CA ILE A 516 20.73 -2.94 14.12
C ILE A 516 21.47 -3.61 15.28
N ASP A 517 20.75 -4.07 16.30
CA ASP A 517 21.36 -4.70 17.47
C ASP A 517 21.98 -6.05 17.13
N TRP A 518 21.31 -6.85 16.31
CA TRP A 518 21.87 -8.09 15.78
C TRP A 518 23.15 -7.83 14.96
N SER A 519 23.14 -6.85 14.05
CA SER A 519 24.30 -6.49 13.22
C SER A 519 25.48 -5.99 14.05
N LYS A 520 25.25 -5.15 15.08
CA LYS A 520 26.30 -4.71 16.01
C LYS A 520 26.92 -5.88 16.79
N LYS A 521 26.13 -6.91 17.10
CA LYS A 521 26.57 -8.10 17.83
C LYS A 521 27.37 -9.06 16.95
N THR A 522 26.97 -9.26 15.70
CA THR A 522 27.52 -10.31 14.82
C THR A 522 28.49 -9.78 13.76
N GLY A 523 28.44 -8.50 13.43
CA GLY A 523 29.09 -7.92 12.25
C GLY A 523 28.37 -8.25 10.94
N GLY A 524 27.22 -8.92 10.99
CA GLY A 524 26.44 -9.34 9.83
C GLY A 524 25.50 -8.26 9.29
N SER A 525 24.91 -8.52 8.12
CA SER A 525 23.93 -7.63 7.48
C SER A 525 22.58 -8.32 7.24
N VAL A 526 21.52 -7.51 7.25
CA VAL A 526 20.15 -7.93 6.92
C VAL A 526 19.62 -7.06 5.78
N VAL A 527 19.38 -7.69 4.63
CA VAL A 527 19.03 -7.04 3.36
C VAL A 527 17.73 -7.61 2.84
N GLU A 528 16.81 -6.77 2.36
CA GLU A 528 15.55 -7.19 1.77
C GLU A 528 15.43 -6.68 0.33
N LEU A 529 15.06 -7.56 -0.60
CA LEU A 529 14.71 -7.22 -1.97
C LEU A 529 13.20 -7.30 -2.19
N HIS A 530 12.65 -6.41 -3.02
CA HIS A 530 11.23 -6.37 -3.35
C HIS A 530 11.01 -6.62 -4.84
N ALA A 531 9.92 -7.31 -5.17
CA ALA A 531 9.31 -7.38 -6.49
C ALA A 531 7.85 -6.94 -6.36
N TYR A 532 7.48 -5.83 -7.00
CA TYR A 532 6.21 -5.17 -6.71
C TYR A 532 5.00 -5.76 -7.43
N CYS A 533 5.23 -6.31 -8.63
CA CYS A 533 4.18 -6.77 -9.54
C CYS A 533 4.77 -7.80 -10.52
N TYR A 534 5.29 -8.92 -10.00
CA TYR A 534 5.96 -9.92 -10.82
C TYR A 534 4.94 -10.81 -11.56
N LYS A 535 5.28 -11.28 -12.76
CA LYS A 535 4.39 -12.16 -13.54
C LYS A 535 4.55 -13.61 -13.08
N GLU A 536 3.50 -14.21 -12.51
CA GLU A 536 3.54 -15.61 -12.04
C GLU A 536 3.95 -16.61 -13.11
N LYS A 537 3.61 -16.35 -14.37
CA LYS A 537 4.02 -17.21 -15.50
C LYS A 537 5.53 -17.26 -15.70
N GLU A 538 6.23 -16.16 -15.38
CA GLU A 538 7.69 -16.06 -15.48
C GLU A 538 8.37 -16.62 -14.22
N PHE A 539 7.69 -16.51 -13.07
CA PHE A 539 8.17 -16.98 -11.76
C PHE A 539 7.17 -17.94 -11.10
N PRO A 540 6.96 -19.14 -11.66
CA PRO A 540 5.91 -20.06 -11.20
C PRO A 540 6.24 -20.76 -9.86
N THR A 541 7.52 -20.74 -9.46
CA THR A 541 8.00 -21.38 -8.24
C THR A 541 8.70 -20.39 -7.32
N GLN A 542 8.67 -20.69 -6.03
CA GLN A 542 9.41 -19.91 -5.04
C GLN A 542 10.92 -20.00 -5.25
N GLU A 543 11.41 -21.16 -5.68
CA GLU A 543 12.84 -21.33 -5.95
C GLU A 543 13.27 -20.42 -7.10
N ALA A 544 12.42 -20.21 -8.11
CA ALA A 544 12.69 -19.24 -9.17
C ALA A 544 12.78 -17.81 -8.62
N LEU A 545 11.87 -17.41 -7.73
CA LEU A 545 11.94 -16.10 -7.06
C LEU A 545 13.21 -15.97 -6.21
N LEU A 546 13.48 -16.94 -5.32
CA LEU A 546 14.64 -16.95 -4.43
C LEU A 546 15.96 -16.91 -5.20
N THR A 547 16.10 -17.77 -6.21
CA THR A 547 17.30 -17.84 -7.05
C THR A 547 17.51 -16.54 -7.81
N THR A 548 16.45 -15.95 -8.35
CA THR A 548 16.56 -14.68 -9.09
C THR A 548 16.89 -13.52 -8.16
N PHE A 549 16.20 -13.40 -7.02
CA PHE A 549 16.54 -12.39 -6.01
C PHE A 549 17.98 -12.52 -5.55
N GLU A 550 18.45 -13.73 -5.25
CA GLU A 550 19.83 -13.96 -4.79
C GLU A 550 20.86 -13.59 -5.87
N ASN A 551 20.63 -14.01 -7.13
CA ASN A 551 21.51 -13.67 -8.25
C ASN A 551 21.57 -12.15 -8.49
N GLU A 552 20.41 -11.48 -8.48
CA GLU A 552 20.34 -10.04 -8.64
C GLU A 552 20.94 -9.31 -7.45
N LEU A 553 20.78 -9.81 -6.21
CA LEU A 553 21.41 -9.26 -5.02
C LEU A 553 22.94 -9.22 -5.17
N TYR A 554 23.54 -10.29 -5.67
CA TYR A 554 24.98 -10.35 -5.93
C TYR A 554 25.42 -9.48 -7.11
N GLU A 555 24.52 -9.11 -8.02
CA GLU A 555 24.78 -8.11 -9.05
C GLU A 555 24.75 -6.69 -8.45
N ILE A 556 23.76 -6.42 -7.60
CA ILE A 556 23.55 -5.12 -6.93
C ILE A 556 24.66 -4.83 -5.91
N VAL A 557 25.06 -5.85 -5.14
CA VAL A 557 26.08 -5.77 -4.07
C VAL A 557 27.12 -6.89 -4.27
N PRO A 558 28.11 -6.71 -5.17
CA PRO A 558 29.09 -7.75 -5.50
C PRO A 558 29.89 -8.28 -4.31
N GLN A 559 30.09 -7.48 -3.26
CA GLN A 559 30.80 -7.87 -2.03
C GLN A 559 30.13 -9.06 -1.34
N LEU A 560 28.81 -9.17 -1.41
CA LEU A 560 28.06 -10.26 -0.77
C LEU A 560 28.33 -11.64 -1.39
N LYS A 561 28.94 -11.72 -2.59
CA LYS A 561 29.38 -13.00 -3.18
C LYS A 561 30.42 -13.73 -2.31
N GLN A 562 31.15 -12.98 -1.48
CA GLN A 562 32.17 -13.51 -0.58
C GLN A 562 31.63 -13.75 0.84
N ALA A 563 30.44 -13.23 1.13
CA ALA A 563 29.77 -13.40 2.41
C ALA A 563 29.04 -14.74 2.45
N LYS A 564 28.90 -15.31 3.65
CA LYS A 564 28.10 -16.51 3.87
C LYS A 564 26.65 -16.11 4.08
N LEU A 565 25.76 -16.62 3.22
CA LEU A 565 24.31 -16.54 3.46
C LEU A 565 23.94 -17.43 4.64
N LEU A 566 23.41 -16.82 5.71
CA LEU A 566 23.04 -17.48 6.96
C LEU A 566 21.58 -17.91 7.00
N HIS A 567 20.69 -17.07 6.45
CA HIS A 567 19.25 -17.31 6.39
C HIS A 567 18.63 -16.53 5.23
N ARG A 568 17.53 -17.03 4.67
CA ARG A 568 16.67 -16.28 3.74
C ARG A 568 15.21 -16.53 4.05
N GLU A 569 14.40 -15.48 4.00
CA GLU A 569 12.96 -15.52 4.28
C GLU A 569 12.20 -14.87 3.12
N LEU A 570 11.33 -15.63 2.45
CA LEU A 570 10.50 -15.14 1.34
C LEU A 570 9.08 -14.90 1.81
N VAL A 571 8.55 -13.72 1.47
CA VAL A 571 7.14 -13.37 1.63
C VAL A 571 6.53 -13.06 0.28
N ASN A 572 5.30 -13.52 0.08
CA ASN A 572 4.57 -13.35 -1.18
C ASN A 572 3.10 -13.02 -0.89
N GLN A 573 2.48 -12.16 -1.70
CA GLN A 573 1.08 -11.76 -1.58
C GLN A 573 0.45 -11.54 -2.95
N HIS A 574 -0.85 -11.86 -3.06
CA HIS A 574 -1.65 -11.61 -4.26
C HIS A 574 -3.02 -11.03 -3.89
N ASN A 575 -3.02 -9.91 -3.18
CA ASN A 575 -4.24 -9.26 -2.68
C ASN A 575 -4.20 -7.73 -2.75
N PHE A 576 -3.26 -7.17 -3.52
CA PHE A 576 -3.20 -5.73 -3.77
C PHE A 576 -4.24 -5.31 -4.80
N SER A 577 -4.75 -4.10 -4.64
CA SER A 577 -5.81 -3.56 -5.49
C SER A 577 -5.27 -3.23 -6.87
N GLY A 578 -5.91 -3.81 -7.89
CA GLY A 578 -5.59 -3.58 -9.30
C GLY A 578 -6.31 -2.34 -9.83
N TYR A 579 -5.63 -1.58 -10.68
CA TYR A 579 -6.18 -0.38 -11.32
C TYR A 579 -6.10 -0.47 -12.86
N PRO A 580 -6.77 -1.45 -13.48
CA PRO A 580 -6.69 -1.64 -14.91
C PRO A 580 -7.45 -0.59 -15.71
N PRO A 581 -7.21 -0.53 -17.03
CA PRO A 581 -7.95 0.36 -17.89
C PRO A 581 -9.47 0.19 -17.75
N ASN A 582 -10.20 1.31 -17.73
CA ASN A 582 -11.65 1.44 -17.52
C ASN A 582 -12.15 1.13 -16.09
N SER A 583 -11.25 0.87 -15.13
CA SER A 583 -11.66 0.54 -13.76
C SER A 583 -12.17 1.74 -12.96
N TYR A 584 -11.82 2.97 -13.32
CA TYR A 584 -12.11 4.13 -12.47
C TYR A 584 -13.60 4.48 -12.40
N GLY A 585 -14.33 4.33 -13.52
CA GLY A 585 -15.76 4.62 -13.59
C GLY A 585 -16.59 3.65 -12.76
N GLU A 586 -16.22 2.37 -12.78
CA GLU A 586 -16.93 1.26 -12.13
C GLU A 586 -16.46 1.01 -10.69
N ARG A 587 -15.40 1.71 -10.24
CA ARG A 587 -14.90 1.55 -8.88
C ARG A 587 -15.91 2.10 -7.87
N PRO A 588 -16.30 1.32 -6.86
CA PRO A 588 -17.27 1.75 -5.86
C PRO A 588 -16.74 2.91 -5.01
N GLU A 589 -17.65 3.81 -4.63
CA GLU A 589 -17.38 4.89 -3.67
C GLU A 589 -17.56 4.40 -2.22
N THR A 590 -17.20 5.22 -1.23
CA THR A 590 -17.39 4.88 0.19
C THR A 590 -18.86 4.70 0.55
N SER A 591 -19.74 5.55 0.02
CA SER A 591 -21.18 5.45 0.25
C SER A 591 -21.80 4.47 -0.74
N THR A 592 -22.65 3.56 -0.24
CA THR A 592 -23.36 2.59 -1.06
C THR A 592 -24.86 2.88 -1.08
N ASN A 593 -25.58 2.26 -2.02
CA ASN A 593 -27.04 2.29 -2.05
C ASN A 593 -27.68 1.46 -0.91
N ILE A 594 -26.89 0.65 -0.18
CA ILE A 594 -27.33 -0.02 1.04
C ILE A 594 -27.16 0.98 2.19
N SER A 595 -28.29 1.44 2.73
CA SER A 595 -28.33 2.66 3.56
C SER A 595 -27.53 2.63 4.87
N ASN A 596 -27.07 1.47 5.33
CA ASN A 596 -26.20 1.34 6.50
C ASN A 596 -24.89 0.59 6.23
N LEU A 597 -24.52 0.41 4.96
CA LEU A 597 -23.26 -0.18 4.54
C LEU A 597 -22.35 0.89 3.91
N LEU A 598 -21.10 0.91 4.36
CA LEU A 598 -20.05 1.76 3.82
C LEU A 598 -18.82 0.93 3.44
N PHE A 599 -18.05 1.45 2.50
CA PHE A 599 -16.80 0.85 2.04
C PHE A 599 -15.58 1.67 2.47
N ALA A 600 -14.56 0.96 2.90
CA ALA A 600 -13.23 1.48 3.17
C ALA A 600 -12.19 0.53 2.59
N GLY A 601 -11.06 1.06 2.13
CA GLY A 601 -10.03 0.27 1.46
C GLY A 601 -9.23 1.09 0.46
N ASP A 602 -8.11 0.54 0.01
CA ASP A 602 -7.29 1.12 -1.07
C ASP A 602 -7.94 0.96 -2.46
N TRP A 603 -8.91 0.05 -2.60
CA TRP A 603 -9.71 -0.18 -3.80
C TRP A 603 -10.91 0.77 -3.92
N VAL A 604 -11.23 1.57 -2.90
CA VAL A 604 -12.36 2.50 -2.96
C VAL A 604 -12.00 3.71 -3.84
N LYS A 605 -12.98 4.20 -4.60
CA LYS A 605 -12.81 5.41 -5.41
C LYS A 605 -12.66 6.64 -4.52
N MET A 606 -11.50 7.27 -4.61
CA MET A 606 -11.16 8.40 -3.76
C MET A 606 -11.57 9.74 -4.40
N PRO A 607 -12.13 10.65 -3.60
CA PRO A 607 -12.58 11.94 -4.12
C PRO A 607 -11.45 12.99 -4.24
N PHE A 608 -10.24 12.66 -3.77
CA PHE A 608 -9.03 13.47 -3.89
C PHE A 608 -7.79 12.59 -4.17
N PRO A 609 -6.71 13.17 -4.72
CA PRO A 609 -5.47 12.44 -4.98
C PRO A 609 -4.85 11.88 -3.69
N CYS A 610 -4.68 10.57 -3.64
CA CYS A 610 -4.00 9.89 -2.54
C CYS A 610 -3.49 8.54 -3.02
N GLY A 611 -2.41 8.05 -2.40
CA GLY A 611 -1.80 6.78 -2.76
C GLY A 611 -1.62 5.83 -1.58
N LEU A 612 -1.61 4.52 -1.88
CA LEU A 612 -1.15 3.44 -1.01
C LEU A 612 -1.72 3.51 0.43
N MET A 613 -0.86 3.62 1.44
CA MET A 613 -1.26 3.65 2.85
C MET A 613 -2.13 4.86 3.20
N GLU A 614 -1.82 6.04 2.64
CA GLU A 614 -2.64 7.25 2.83
C GLU A 614 -4.03 7.06 2.25
N ARG A 615 -4.15 6.37 1.11
CA ARG A 615 -5.44 6.02 0.51
C ARG A 615 -6.27 5.13 1.44
N ALA A 616 -5.68 4.08 2.01
CA ALA A 616 -6.36 3.18 2.94
C ALA A 616 -6.85 3.92 4.20
N VAL A 617 -5.99 4.73 4.83
CA VAL A 617 -6.39 5.51 6.02
C VAL A 617 -7.46 6.53 5.66
N SER A 618 -7.29 7.24 4.55
CA SER A 618 -8.23 8.26 4.11
C SER A 618 -9.61 7.68 3.83
N SER A 619 -9.72 6.53 3.15
CA SER A 619 -11.01 5.89 2.90
C SER A 619 -11.69 5.42 4.18
N GLY A 620 -10.92 4.92 5.16
CA GLY A 620 -11.42 4.61 6.50
C GLY A 620 -12.00 5.84 7.22
N LEU A 621 -11.31 6.98 7.15
CA LEU A 621 -11.78 8.22 7.74
C LEU A 621 -12.96 8.85 6.98
N ILE A 622 -13.06 8.66 5.66
CA ILE A 622 -14.24 9.06 4.87
C ILE A 622 -15.45 8.22 5.29
N ALA A 623 -15.29 6.91 5.49
CA ALA A 623 -16.38 6.06 5.97
C ALA A 623 -16.85 6.50 7.37
N ALA A 624 -15.91 6.79 8.28
CA ALA A 624 -16.26 7.38 9.57
C ALA A 624 -16.99 8.72 9.40
N ASN A 625 -16.47 9.63 8.56
CA ASN A 625 -17.10 10.94 8.31
C ASN A 625 -18.52 10.84 7.75
N GLU A 626 -18.80 9.87 6.89
CA GLU A 626 -20.15 9.65 6.37
C GLU A 626 -21.11 9.20 7.48
N ILE A 627 -20.69 8.30 8.37
CA ILE A 627 -21.49 7.93 9.55
C ILE A 627 -21.69 9.14 10.47
N LEU A 628 -20.63 9.92 10.74
CA LEU A 628 -20.73 11.15 11.53
C LEU A 628 -21.71 12.14 10.92
N HIS A 629 -21.68 12.30 9.59
CA HIS A 629 -22.59 13.18 8.88
C HIS A 629 -24.05 12.76 9.03
N ARG A 630 -24.34 11.46 8.89
CA ARG A 630 -25.69 10.88 9.07
C ARG A 630 -26.23 11.08 10.48
N GLU A 631 -25.36 11.06 11.48
CA GLU A 631 -25.71 11.31 12.88
C GLU A 631 -25.65 12.81 13.28
N GLY A 632 -25.46 13.72 12.31
CA GLY A 632 -25.43 15.17 12.55
C GLY A 632 -24.22 15.63 13.37
N LEU A 633 -23.12 14.87 13.34
CA LEU A 633 -21.87 15.15 14.05
C LEU A 633 -20.86 15.86 13.15
N GLN A 634 -19.94 16.57 13.78
CA GLN A 634 -18.83 17.22 13.10
C GLN A 634 -17.92 16.19 12.42
N ARG A 635 -17.69 16.31 11.12
CA ARG A 635 -16.73 15.51 10.35
C ARG A 635 -15.29 15.90 10.68
N ARG A 636 -14.39 14.92 10.64
CA ARG A 636 -12.94 15.13 10.66
C ARG A 636 -12.55 15.87 9.38
N SER A 637 -11.76 16.94 9.50
CA SER A 637 -11.15 17.58 8.34
C SER A 637 -10.10 16.66 7.73
N LEU A 638 -10.26 16.34 6.45
CA LEU A 638 -9.30 15.54 5.68
C LEU A 638 -8.44 16.43 4.79
N LEU A 639 -7.16 16.10 4.71
CA LEU A 639 -6.16 16.85 3.97
C LEU A 639 -5.70 16.07 2.75
N SER A 640 -5.36 16.79 1.68
CA SER A 640 -4.80 16.26 0.44
C SER A 640 -3.73 17.21 -0.08
N VAL A 641 -2.89 16.72 -0.99
CA VAL A 641 -2.15 17.60 -1.91
C VAL A 641 -3.14 18.44 -2.73
N ASN A 642 -2.65 19.48 -3.41
CA ASN A 642 -3.48 20.29 -4.31
C ASN A 642 -4.22 19.36 -5.31
N PRO A 643 -5.56 19.39 -5.39
CA PRO A 643 -6.32 18.46 -6.22
C PRO A 643 -6.08 18.64 -7.73
N GLU A 644 -5.58 19.81 -8.15
CA GLU A 644 -5.31 20.14 -9.54
C GLU A 644 -3.85 20.52 -9.78
N GLY A 645 -3.36 20.23 -10.98
CA GLY A 645 -2.11 20.74 -11.53
C GLY A 645 -2.21 22.23 -11.85
N LEU A 646 -1.08 22.94 -11.76
CA LEU A 646 -1.03 24.40 -11.86
C LEU A 646 -1.03 24.90 -13.31
N LEU A 647 -0.67 24.07 -14.29
CA LEU A 647 -0.74 24.42 -15.71
C LEU A 647 -2.10 23.98 -16.27
N GLN A 648 -3.13 24.83 -16.10
CA GLN A 648 -4.47 24.62 -16.65
C GLN A 648 -4.56 24.86 -18.18
N ILE A 649 -3.53 24.46 -18.93
CA ILE A 649 -3.39 24.71 -20.38
C ILE A 649 -4.12 23.65 -21.19
#